data_AF-A0A368UG25-F1
#
_entry.id   AF-A0A368UG25-F1
#
_cell.length_a   1.000
_cell.length_b   1.000
_cell.length_c   1.000
_cell.angle_alpha   90.00
_cell.angle_beta   90.00
_cell.angle_gamma   90.00
#
_symmetry.space_group_name_H-M   'P 1'
#
loop_
_entity.id
_entity.type
_entity.pdbx_description
1 polymer ?
#
loop_
_entity_poly.entity_id
_entity_poly.type
_entity_poly.pdbx_seq_one_letter_code
_entity_poly.pdbx_strand_id
1 'polypeptide(L)'
;MLNEIYTYNINLKSLPLVGFKIHISATPYNFKAILRVVLPYLNKKHLNYKYISKQEDILKNFSIFEETTNSGKLITIYPENTQQFKEILNDLYKIIPNSTDGIYILSDHPYRDSNNIFYRYGFFKEIPEYSKNGILTLTGPNGEIWQDYPKTYFDLPSWIDDIQDINLQKTSYLSKNYRIDQIIHSSNGGNIYRGVATKTNRLIVMKEAKPYILFFDNVEKRSLRKNEYQISQQINNYIPTPLEKVQEWINTYYIYEYIDGINLTSYTTPLTIFSYEITTEKENSKKFEQFLAVINNLFQLVDYFHENNVILNDIHADNFLVNSKKIYFIDLETSYEYKGKPIVGIYNNNSLKDWNNIDGKVSDCHKIGNMILYLIGRLQIKSKLTNELNILNNLLQFYGIESNIEELISYLFTPSASIKTAKKILKQIYVNVKYNDKFLINKKLTTLKKQLISLDLSTANLSLIEYIYSNNPNYKKYLKYLDNPIYLRYFIDSEKNFGLEGLAGILILLNKSSCDESIILYAINKLINNIIDTKNGKMVKINNNTASPYLSSGSAGVIKALLNINYQKYQKVIEELSNGITASFAQRPNYWNGMLGIADTLLDVYAVTHNKNYINFTKTLIINSSYYLDSKRLSKNEFIQVFNHLDYLTNIDWS
;
A
#
# COMPACT_ATOMS: atom_id res chain seq x y z
N MET A 1 4.16 -15.32 21.24
CA MET A 1 3.94 -16.40 20.25
C MET A 1 5.20 -16.52 19.41
N LEU A 2 5.65 -17.72 19.13
CA LEU A 2 6.82 -17.94 18.27
C LEU A 2 6.37 -17.71 16.81
N ASN A 3 7.10 -16.87 16.08
CA ASN A 3 6.85 -16.61 14.65
C ASN A 3 7.16 -17.86 13.83
N GLU A 4 6.19 -18.32 13.03
CA GLU A 4 6.20 -19.58 12.25
C GLU A 4 7.35 -19.70 11.23
N ILE A 5 7.97 -18.57 10.85
CA ILE A 5 9.07 -18.53 9.88
C ILE A 5 10.41 -19.04 10.49
N TYR A 6 10.56 -18.91 11.80
CA TYR A 6 11.82 -19.22 12.47
C TYR A 6 11.81 -20.63 13.05
N THR A 7 12.94 -21.31 12.93
CA THR A 7 13.27 -22.46 13.75
C THR A 7 13.96 -21.99 15.03
N TYR A 8 13.46 -22.45 16.18
CA TYR A 8 13.93 -22.01 17.49
C TYR A 8 14.69 -23.13 18.19
N ASN A 9 15.88 -22.80 18.68
CA ASN A 9 16.58 -23.54 19.71
C ASN A 9 16.81 -22.58 20.88
N ILE A 10 15.73 -22.26 21.60
CA ILE A 10 15.71 -21.22 22.63
C ILE A 10 14.93 -21.70 23.85
N ASN A 11 15.50 -21.55 25.03
CA ASN A 11 14.76 -21.55 26.28
C ASN A 11 14.52 -20.11 26.75
N LEU A 12 13.37 -19.54 26.38
CA LEU A 12 13.06 -18.14 26.74
C LEU A 12 13.00 -17.92 28.26
N LYS A 13 12.69 -18.94 29.06
CA LYS A 13 12.55 -18.77 30.51
C LYS A 13 13.88 -18.44 31.20
N SER A 14 14.98 -19.02 30.74
CA SER A 14 16.32 -18.81 31.32
C SER A 14 17.01 -17.52 30.87
N LEU A 15 16.52 -16.91 29.79
CA LEU A 15 17.11 -15.70 29.23
C LEU A 15 16.74 -14.43 30.01
N PRO A 16 17.63 -13.41 30.09
CA PRO A 16 17.30 -12.12 30.68
C PRO A 16 16.17 -11.42 29.91
N LEU A 17 15.58 -10.39 30.51
CA LEU A 17 14.54 -9.59 29.86
C LEU A 17 15.08 -8.84 28.63
N VAL A 18 16.28 -8.27 28.77
CA VAL A 18 16.98 -7.46 27.78
C VAL A 18 18.47 -7.84 27.73
N GLY A 19 19.11 -7.58 26.60
CA GLY A 19 20.54 -7.79 26.44
C GLY A 19 21.01 -7.53 25.01
N PHE A 20 22.30 -7.77 24.76
CA PHE A 20 22.83 -7.80 23.40
C PHE A 20 22.38 -9.07 22.68
N LYS A 21 21.94 -8.93 21.43
CA LYS A 21 21.68 -10.03 20.50
C LYS A 21 22.66 -9.95 19.36
N ILE A 22 23.10 -11.10 18.86
CA ILE A 22 23.97 -11.18 17.69
C ILE A 22 23.12 -11.59 16.49
N HIS A 23 23.28 -10.89 15.39
CA HIS A 23 22.65 -11.22 14.12
C HIS A 23 23.73 -11.61 13.11
N ILE A 24 23.52 -12.76 12.46
CA ILE A 24 24.36 -13.17 11.33
C ILE A 24 23.61 -12.86 10.04
N SER A 25 24.26 -12.06 9.20
CA SER A 25 23.82 -11.72 7.86
C SER A 25 24.42 -12.63 6.80
N ALA A 26 23.75 -12.70 5.66
CA ALA A 26 24.18 -13.43 4.47
C ALA A 26 23.64 -12.74 3.21
N THR A 27 24.01 -13.28 2.05
CA THR A 27 23.46 -12.92 0.74
C THR A 27 22.66 -14.09 0.17
N PRO A 28 21.84 -13.87 -0.88
CA PRO A 28 21.18 -14.94 -1.63
C PRO A 28 22.17 -16.01 -2.16
N TYR A 29 23.44 -15.65 -2.33
CA TYR A 29 24.45 -16.50 -2.93
C TYR A 29 25.23 -17.36 -1.92
N ASN A 30 25.28 -16.96 -0.64
CA ASN A 30 26.16 -17.61 0.36
C ASN A 30 25.44 -18.13 1.62
N PHE A 31 24.13 -17.89 1.80
CA PHE A 31 23.44 -18.27 3.03
C PHE A 31 23.58 -19.75 3.41
N LYS A 32 23.62 -20.66 2.43
CA LYS A 32 23.84 -22.10 2.68
C LYS A 32 25.22 -22.38 3.29
N ALA A 33 26.25 -21.66 2.86
CA ALA A 33 27.59 -21.78 3.43
C ALA A 33 27.63 -21.24 4.86
N ILE A 34 27.01 -20.07 5.10
CA ILE A 34 26.90 -19.49 6.45
C ILE A 34 26.19 -20.45 7.41
N LEU A 35 25.03 -21.01 7.03
CA LEU A 35 24.30 -21.97 7.88
C LEU A 35 25.15 -23.22 8.21
N ARG A 36 25.90 -23.75 7.25
CA ARG A 36 26.78 -24.92 7.45
C ARG A 36 27.91 -24.66 8.43
N VAL A 37 28.39 -23.42 8.54
CA VAL A 37 29.47 -23.06 9.46
C VAL A 37 28.92 -22.69 10.84
N VAL A 38 27.87 -21.87 10.89
CA VAL A 38 27.38 -21.29 12.14
C VAL A 38 26.51 -22.26 12.94
N LEU A 39 25.59 -23.00 12.31
CA LEU A 39 24.69 -23.89 13.07
C LEU A 39 25.41 -24.97 13.88
N PRO A 40 26.45 -25.67 13.35
CA PRO A 40 27.20 -26.63 14.14
C PRO A 40 27.89 -26.00 15.36
N TYR A 41 28.42 -24.78 15.21
CA TYR A 41 29.01 -24.04 16.33
C TYR A 41 27.97 -23.75 17.42
N LEU A 42 26.81 -23.21 17.03
CA LEU A 42 25.74 -22.87 17.98
C LEU A 42 25.22 -24.09 18.74
N ASN A 43 25.04 -25.21 18.02
CA ASN A 43 24.61 -26.48 18.62
C ASN A 43 25.65 -27.04 19.58
N LYS A 44 26.93 -27.07 19.19
CA LYS A 44 28.04 -27.57 20.02
C LYS A 44 28.19 -26.78 21.32
N LYS A 45 27.90 -25.47 21.28
CA LYS A 45 27.99 -24.56 22.43
C LYS A 45 26.69 -24.46 23.25
N HIS A 46 25.63 -25.19 22.87
CA HIS A 46 24.31 -25.15 23.51
C HIS A 46 23.73 -23.72 23.65
N LEU A 47 23.91 -22.89 22.62
CA LEU A 47 23.48 -21.48 22.66
C LEU A 47 21.99 -21.33 22.35
N ASN A 48 21.37 -20.27 22.87
CA ASN A 48 20.01 -19.90 22.52
C ASN A 48 20.01 -19.14 21.18
N TYR A 49 19.34 -19.65 20.15
CA TYR A 49 19.26 -18.97 18.86
C TYR A 49 17.99 -19.32 18.08
N LYS A 50 17.65 -18.46 17.12
CA LYS A 50 16.69 -18.76 16.05
C LYS A 50 17.31 -18.49 14.69
N TYR A 51 16.80 -19.16 13.67
CA TYR A 51 17.22 -18.92 12.29
C TYR A 51 16.07 -19.19 11.33
N ILE A 52 16.18 -18.63 10.12
CA ILE A 52 15.25 -18.93 9.03
C ILE A 52 15.74 -20.21 8.34
N SER A 53 14.92 -21.26 8.32
CA SER A 53 15.34 -22.58 7.84
C SER A 53 14.90 -22.89 6.40
N LYS A 54 13.76 -22.37 5.97
CA LYS A 54 13.23 -22.59 4.62
C LYS A 54 13.85 -21.62 3.63
N GLN A 55 14.31 -22.13 2.49
CA GLN A 55 14.96 -21.33 1.45
C GLN A 55 14.06 -20.18 0.94
N GLU A 56 12.76 -20.42 0.76
CA GLU A 56 11.82 -19.40 0.29
C GLU A 56 11.70 -18.23 1.26
N ASP A 57 11.63 -18.50 2.57
CA ASP A 57 11.58 -17.47 3.61
C ASP A 57 12.91 -16.69 3.71
N ILE A 58 14.04 -17.36 3.49
CA ILE A 58 15.37 -16.72 3.42
C ILE A 58 15.42 -15.74 2.24
N LEU A 59 15.02 -16.18 1.04
CA LEU A 59 15.02 -15.31 -0.14
C LEU A 59 14.04 -14.15 0.02
N LYS A 60 12.89 -14.37 0.66
CA LYS A 60 11.97 -13.29 1.04
C LYS A 60 12.62 -12.31 2.00
N ASN A 61 13.33 -12.77 3.03
CA ASN A 61 14.07 -11.90 3.96
C ASN A 61 15.15 -11.05 3.26
N PHE A 62 15.73 -11.56 2.17
CA PHE A 62 16.73 -10.86 1.35
C PHE A 62 16.12 -10.04 0.21
N SER A 63 14.80 -9.86 0.18
CA SER A 63 14.10 -9.20 -0.92
C SER A 63 13.51 -7.85 -0.52
N ILE A 64 12.97 -7.13 -1.50
CA ILE A 64 12.20 -5.90 -1.29
C ILE A 64 10.93 -6.10 -0.44
N PHE A 65 10.49 -7.33 -0.22
CA PHE A 65 9.28 -7.65 0.56
C PHE A 65 9.52 -7.68 2.08
N GLU A 66 10.77 -7.62 2.51
CA GLU A 66 11.12 -7.57 3.93
C GLU A 66 11.29 -6.11 4.40
N GLU A 67 11.03 -5.88 5.68
CA GLU A 67 11.31 -4.58 6.30
C GLU A 67 12.82 -4.31 6.33
N THR A 68 13.20 -3.06 6.04
CA THR A 68 14.61 -2.65 5.98
C THR A 68 15.39 -2.93 7.27
N THR A 69 14.73 -2.91 8.42
CA THR A 69 15.33 -3.17 9.74
C THR A 69 15.52 -4.66 10.04
N ASN A 70 14.81 -5.54 9.32
CA ASN A 70 14.83 -6.99 9.50
C ASN A 70 15.58 -7.71 8.38
N SER A 71 15.73 -7.08 7.22
CA SER A 71 16.39 -7.70 6.07
C SER A 71 17.85 -8.06 6.37
N GLY A 72 18.26 -9.21 5.85
CA GLY A 72 19.60 -9.76 6.03
C GLY A 72 19.74 -10.62 7.28
N LYS A 73 18.85 -10.51 8.28
CA LYS A 73 18.94 -11.27 9.55
C LYS A 73 18.62 -12.76 9.36
N LEU A 74 19.62 -13.55 8.99
CA LEU A 74 19.48 -14.99 8.78
C LEU A 74 19.41 -15.77 10.10
N ILE A 75 20.28 -15.43 11.05
CA ILE A 75 20.37 -16.07 12.37
C ILE A 75 20.34 -14.97 13.44
N THR A 76 19.61 -15.20 14.53
CA THR A 76 19.66 -14.38 15.75
C THR A 76 20.08 -15.24 16.92
N ILE A 77 21.14 -14.84 17.62
CA ILE A 77 21.69 -15.52 18.79
C ILE A 77 21.41 -14.65 20.03
N TYR A 78 21.03 -15.30 21.12
CA TYR A 78 20.64 -14.69 22.39
C TYR A 78 21.61 -15.13 23.50
N PRO A 79 22.71 -14.40 23.69
CA PRO A 79 23.61 -14.60 24.82
C PRO A 79 22.88 -14.43 26.17
N GLU A 80 23.29 -15.21 27.17
CA GLU A 80 22.74 -15.13 28.53
C GLU A 80 23.30 -13.95 29.32
N ASN A 81 24.52 -13.50 29.00
CA ASN A 81 25.20 -12.38 29.63
C ASN A 81 26.26 -11.77 28.70
N THR A 82 26.82 -10.63 29.12
CA THR A 82 27.81 -9.86 28.35
C THR A 82 29.12 -10.62 28.11
N GLN A 83 29.54 -11.50 29.03
CA GLN A 83 30.75 -12.30 28.85
C GLN A 83 30.56 -13.30 27.71
N GLN A 84 29.47 -14.07 27.74
CA GLN A 84 29.13 -15.02 26.68
C GLN A 84 28.93 -14.31 25.34
N PHE A 85 28.32 -13.12 25.33
CA PHE A 85 28.19 -12.29 24.13
C PHE A 85 29.54 -11.99 23.46
N LYS A 86 30.54 -11.53 24.23
CA LYS A 86 31.88 -11.22 23.72
C LYS A 86 32.61 -12.47 23.22
N GLU A 87 32.45 -13.61 23.88
CA GLU A 87 33.03 -14.88 23.46
C GLU A 87 32.44 -15.35 22.13
N ILE A 88 31.11 -15.30 21.99
CA ILE A 88 30.43 -15.69 20.75
C ILE A 88 30.88 -14.83 19.57
N LEU A 89 30.96 -13.50 19.75
CA LEU A 89 31.44 -12.60 18.68
C LEU A 89 32.85 -12.93 18.21
N ASN A 90 33.78 -13.15 19.15
CA ASN A 90 35.17 -13.51 18.83
C ASN A 90 35.26 -14.86 18.10
N ASP A 91 34.48 -15.85 18.52
CA ASP A 91 34.45 -17.18 17.89
C ASP A 91 33.86 -17.09 16.48
N LEU A 92 32.72 -16.40 16.31
CA LEU A 92 32.07 -16.20 15.02
C LEU A 92 33.00 -15.51 14.02
N TYR A 93 33.74 -14.49 14.47
CA TYR A 93 34.70 -13.75 13.65
C TYR A 93 35.87 -14.63 13.17
N LYS A 94 36.22 -15.71 13.89
CA LYS A 94 37.25 -16.65 13.44
C LYS A 94 36.72 -17.68 12.45
N ILE A 95 35.47 -18.10 12.58
CA ILE A 95 34.91 -19.20 11.77
C ILE A 95 34.25 -18.70 10.47
N ILE A 96 33.74 -17.47 10.44
CA ILE A 96 33.17 -16.86 9.23
C ILE A 96 34.32 -16.14 8.49
N PRO A 97 34.67 -16.52 7.25
CA PRO A 97 35.73 -15.84 6.52
C PRO A 97 35.40 -14.35 6.30
N ASN A 98 36.35 -13.46 6.57
CA ASN A 98 36.17 -12.00 6.45
C ASN A 98 35.81 -11.52 5.02
N SER A 99 36.18 -12.29 3.99
CA SER A 99 35.81 -11.99 2.59
C SER A 99 34.36 -12.36 2.25
N THR A 100 33.60 -12.89 3.20
CA THR A 100 32.21 -13.26 2.97
C THR A 100 31.35 -12.00 2.97
N ASP A 101 30.49 -11.86 1.97
CA ASP A 101 29.56 -10.73 1.90
C ASP A 101 28.30 -11.00 2.74
N GLY A 102 27.66 -9.93 3.19
CA GLY A 102 26.35 -9.97 3.82
C GLY A 102 25.51 -8.78 3.42
N ILE A 103 24.19 -8.91 3.55
CA ILE A 103 23.29 -7.75 3.49
C ILE A 103 23.52 -6.90 4.73
N TYR A 104 23.78 -5.62 4.55
CA TYR A 104 24.05 -4.73 5.68
C TYR A 104 22.79 -4.51 6.54
N ILE A 105 22.92 -4.71 7.85
CA ILE A 105 21.82 -4.54 8.79
C ILE A 105 21.88 -3.12 9.39
N LEU A 106 20.99 -2.23 8.95
CA LEU A 106 21.01 -0.81 9.35
C LEU A 106 20.77 -0.57 10.86
N SER A 107 20.04 -1.47 11.52
CA SER A 107 19.65 -1.32 12.94
C SER A 107 20.71 -1.85 13.92
N ASP A 108 21.81 -2.40 13.42
CA ASP A 108 22.78 -3.12 14.22
C ASP A 108 24.21 -2.59 13.98
N HIS A 109 25.07 -2.75 14.98
CA HIS A 109 26.49 -2.40 14.87
C HIS A 109 27.26 -3.58 14.22
N PRO A 110 28.07 -3.35 13.17
CA PRO A 110 28.97 -4.37 12.65
C PRO A 110 30.08 -4.69 13.66
N TYR A 111 30.37 -5.97 13.86
CA TYR A 111 31.47 -6.39 14.71
C TYR A 111 32.78 -6.29 13.93
N ARG A 112 33.68 -5.39 14.38
CA ARG A 112 34.93 -5.06 13.68
C ARG A 112 34.69 -4.71 12.20
N ASP A 113 35.42 -5.33 11.29
CA ASP A 113 35.35 -5.20 9.84
C ASP A 113 34.49 -6.29 9.17
N SER A 114 33.70 -7.04 9.94
CA SER A 114 32.84 -8.09 9.39
C SER A 114 31.66 -7.53 8.60
N ASN A 115 31.36 -8.14 7.46
CA ASN A 115 30.14 -7.87 6.68
C ASN A 115 28.97 -8.78 7.07
N ASN A 116 29.17 -9.74 7.96
CA ASN A 116 28.17 -10.74 8.33
C ASN A 116 27.78 -10.70 9.80
N ILE A 117 28.66 -10.24 10.70
CA ILE A 117 28.44 -10.32 12.14
C ILE A 117 28.01 -8.95 12.65
N PHE A 118 26.78 -8.88 13.13
CA PHE A 118 26.17 -7.66 13.65
C PHE A 118 25.63 -7.90 15.05
N TYR A 119 25.45 -6.84 15.83
CA TYR A 119 24.78 -6.93 17.12
C TYR A 119 23.96 -5.68 17.45
N ARG A 120 22.94 -5.85 18.30
CA ARG A 120 22.17 -4.74 18.88
C ARG A 120 21.68 -5.07 20.28
N TYR A 121 21.40 -4.05 21.07
CA TYR A 121 20.73 -4.20 22.37
C TYR A 121 19.22 -4.21 22.20
N GLY A 122 18.49 -5.03 22.97
CA GLY A 122 17.03 -5.02 22.95
C GLY A 122 16.35 -6.13 23.77
N PHE A 123 15.02 -6.13 23.75
CA PHE A 123 14.17 -7.04 24.52
C PHE A 123 14.17 -8.46 23.98
N PHE A 124 14.44 -9.43 24.82
CA PHE A 124 14.39 -10.85 24.46
C PHE A 124 12.94 -11.38 24.56
N LYS A 125 12.11 -10.71 25.36
CA LYS A 125 10.72 -11.07 25.68
C LYS A 125 9.82 -9.86 25.47
N GLU A 126 8.65 -10.09 24.88
CA GLU A 126 7.58 -9.07 24.78
C GLU A 126 6.70 -9.16 26.03
N ILE A 127 6.87 -8.21 26.96
CA ILE A 127 6.14 -8.14 28.23
C ILE A 127 5.40 -6.79 28.29
N PRO A 128 4.06 -6.75 28.17
CA PRO A 128 3.27 -5.49 28.10
C PRO A 128 3.46 -4.54 29.28
N GLU A 129 3.83 -5.05 30.45
CA GLU A 129 4.16 -4.25 31.64
C GLU A 129 5.38 -3.36 31.42
N TYR A 130 6.27 -3.73 30.50
CA TYR A 130 7.39 -2.92 30.05
C TYR A 130 7.05 -2.14 28.77
N SER A 131 5.78 -1.80 28.53
CA SER A 131 5.39 -1.01 27.36
C SER A 131 4.89 0.39 27.72
N LYS A 132 5.19 1.35 26.86
CA LYS A 132 4.63 2.71 26.89
C LYS A 132 4.15 3.05 25.49
N ASN A 133 2.85 3.34 25.36
CA ASN A 133 2.18 3.59 24.07
C ASN A 133 2.39 2.45 23.06
N GLY A 134 2.31 1.19 23.51
CA GLY A 134 2.51 0.01 22.67
C GLY A 134 3.98 -0.32 22.33
N ILE A 135 4.96 0.43 22.86
CA ILE A 135 6.40 0.20 22.56
C ILE A 135 7.12 -0.29 23.82
N LEU A 136 7.90 -1.37 23.70
CA LEU A 136 8.71 -1.88 24.80
C LEU A 136 9.76 -0.85 25.23
N THR A 137 9.82 -0.59 26.53
CA THR A 137 10.44 0.56 27.15
C THR A 137 11.19 0.13 28.43
N LEU A 138 12.43 0.58 28.57
CA LEU A 138 13.23 0.47 29.78
C LEU A 138 13.34 1.82 30.46
N THR A 139 13.36 1.78 31.80
CA THR A 139 13.73 2.92 32.64
C THR A 139 15.13 2.71 33.17
N GLY A 140 16.00 3.69 32.91
CA GLY A 140 17.38 3.72 33.36
C GLY A 140 17.51 4.00 34.85
N PRO A 141 18.73 3.86 35.40
CA PRO A 141 18.99 4.01 36.83
C PRO A 141 18.66 5.41 37.38
N ASN A 142 18.67 6.45 36.52
CA ASN A 142 18.34 7.83 36.91
C ASN A 142 16.99 8.30 36.33
N GLY A 143 16.14 7.38 35.89
CA GLY A 143 14.83 7.68 35.31
C GLY A 143 14.85 7.97 33.81
N GLU A 144 15.98 7.77 33.12
CA GLU A 144 16.06 7.88 31.66
C GLU A 144 15.13 6.85 31.00
N ILE A 145 14.60 7.15 29.81
CA ILE A 145 13.68 6.24 29.10
C ILE A 145 14.31 5.81 27.79
N TRP A 146 14.39 4.50 27.55
CA TRP A 146 14.85 3.92 26.29
C TRP A 146 13.80 2.99 25.70
N GLN A 147 13.52 3.12 24.41
CA GLN A 147 12.48 2.35 23.72
C GLN A 147 13.08 1.43 22.64
N ASP A 148 12.70 0.15 22.64
CA ASP A 148 13.09 -0.85 21.63
C ASP A 148 12.03 -0.90 20.52
N TYR A 149 12.30 -0.15 19.46
CA TYR A 149 11.53 -0.19 18.23
C TYR A 149 12.49 -0.31 17.03
N PRO A 150 12.00 -0.70 15.84
CA PRO A 150 12.84 -0.82 14.66
C PRO A 150 13.42 0.54 14.24
N LYS A 151 14.68 0.80 14.60
CA LYS A 151 15.45 2.00 14.22
C LYS A 151 16.23 1.75 12.94
N THR A 152 16.54 2.80 12.19
CA THR A 152 17.38 2.74 10.98
C THR A 152 18.86 3.05 11.25
N TYR A 153 19.24 3.04 12.51
CA TYR A 153 20.59 3.26 13.00
C TYR A 153 20.82 2.40 14.25
N PHE A 154 22.08 2.14 14.57
CA PHE A 154 22.44 1.49 15.81
C PHE A 154 22.20 2.42 16.99
N ASP A 155 21.54 1.89 18.02
CA ASP A 155 21.17 2.65 19.20
C ASP A 155 21.33 1.81 20.48
N LEU A 156 21.81 2.46 21.54
CA LEU A 156 21.98 1.88 22.86
C LEU A 156 21.33 2.78 23.92
N PRO A 157 20.81 2.20 25.02
CA PRO A 157 20.48 2.99 26.20
C PRO A 157 21.71 3.77 26.69
N SER A 158 21.53 5.01 27.14
CA SER A 158 22.63 5.90 27.55
C SER A 158 23.48 5.37 28.72
N TRP A 159 22.94 4.42 29.48
CA TRP A 159 23.62 3.76 30.61
C TRP A 159 24.25 2.41 30.26
N ILE A 160 24.29 2.05 28.97
CA ILE A 160 24.91 0.82 28.47
C ILE A 160 26.06 1.19 27.52
N ASP A 161 27.27 0.74 27.88
CA ASP A 161 28.45 0.93 27.05
C ASP A 161 28.48 -0.02 25.86
N ASP A 162 29.00 0.46 24.72
CA ASP A 162 29.33 -0.38 23.58
C ASP A 162 30.62 -1.18 23.85
N ILE A 163 30.83 -2.27 23.10
CA ILE A 163 31.99 -3.15 23.21
C ILE A 163 33.17 -2.75 22.32
N GLN A 164 32.98 -1.77 21.44
CA GLN A 164 34.01 -1.25 20.54
C GLN A 164 33.82 0.26 20.34
N ASP A 165 34.91 0.95 20.02
CA ASP A 165 34.85 2.38 19.75
C ASP A 165 34.06 2.67 18.47
N ILE A 166 33.20 3.68 18.55
CA ILE A 166 32.47 4.19 17.38
C ILE A 166 33.46 5.00 16.54
N ASN A 167 33.86 4.42 15.40
CA ASN A 167 34.78 5.11 14.50
C ASN A 167 34.04 6.22 13.74
N LEU A 168 34.18 7.47 14.21
CA LEU A 168 33.49 8.62 13.63
C LEU A 168 34.28 9.25 12.47
N GLN A 169 33.62 9.21 11.30
CA GLN A 169 33.78 10.02 10.09
C GLN A 169 34.88 9.67 9.06
N LYS A 170 34.40 9.17 7.92
CA LYS A 170 34.94 9.50 6.58
C LYS A 170 34.22 10.73 6.04
N THR A 171 34.92 11.60 5.30
CA THR A 171 34.28 12.65 4.52
C THR A 171 33.35 12.05 3.46
N SER A 172 32.08 12.45 3.41
CA SER A 172 31.11 12.02 2.38
C SER A 172 31.10 13.00 1.21
N TYR A 173 31.28 12.49 -0.01
CA TYR A 173 31.07 13.23 -1.26
C TYR A 173 29.61 13.66 -1.39
N LEU A 174 28.66 12.77 -1.09
CA LEU A 174 27.24 13.08 -1.22
C LEU A 174 26.86 14.23 -0.29
N SER A 175 27.29 14.18 0.97
CA SER A 175 27.00 15.23 1.97
C SER A 175 27.63 16.59 1.62
N LYS A 176 28.75 16.59 0.89
CA LYS A 176 29.40 17.82 0.41
C LYS A 176 28.70 18.44 -0.80
N ASN A 177 28.14 17.63 -1.69
CA ASN A 177 27.59 18.10 -2.96
C ASN A 177 26.06 18.19 -2.96
N TYR A 178 25.37 17.47 -2.08
CA TYR A 178 23.92 17.37 -2.03
C TYR A 178 23.40 17.55 -0.61
N ARG A 179 22.29 18.28 -0.49
CA ARG A 179 21.52 18.41 0.75
C ARG A 179 20.18 17.71 0.57
N ILE A 180 19.97 16.62 1.29
CA ILE A 180 18.69 15.91 1.31
C ILE A 180 17.73 16.62 2.27
N ASP A 181 16.47 16.78 1.85
CA ASP A 181 15.43 17.42 2.66
C ASP A 181 14.23 16.50 2.95
N GLN A 182 14.01 15.47 2.12
CA GLN A 182 12.89 14.57 2.29
C GLN A 182 13.19 13.17 1.75
N ILE A 183 12.68 12.13 2.43
CA ILE A 183 12.57 10.77 1.88
C ILE A 183 11.23 10.68 1.14
N ILE A 184 11.26 10.50 -0.17
CA ILE A 184 10.07 10.33 -1.02
C ILE A 184 9.51 8.92 -0.84
N HIS A 185 10.39 7.91 -0.86
CA HIS A 185 10.02 6.52 -0.73
C HIS A 185 11.10 5.75 0.02
N SER A 186 10.69 4.91 0.97
CA SER A 186 11.58 4.01 1.70
C SER A 186 11.32 2.59 1.26
N SER A 187 12.36 1.88 0.85
CA SER A 187 12.26 0.46 0.50
C SER A 187 13.52 -0.28 0.91
N ASN A 188 13.40 -1.59 1.12
CA ASN A 188 14.57 -2.39 1.45
C ASN A 188 15.61 -2.38 0.32
N GLY A 189 15.19 -2.39 -0.95
CA GLY A 189 16.09 -2.33 -2.11
C GLY A 189 16.79 -1.00 -2.34
N GLY A 190 16.40 0.06 -1.62
CA GLY A 190 16.97 1.40 -1.72
C GLY A 190 15.92 2.49 -1.63
N ASN A 191 16.25 3.56 -0.92
CA ASN A 191 15.38 4.71 -0.74
C ASN A 191 15.40 5.65 -1.95
N ILE A 192 14.40 6.53 -2.02
CA ILE A 192 14.34 7.65 -2.96
C ILE A 192 14.27 8.93 -2.14
N TYR A 193 15.19 9.84 -2.39
CA TYR A 193 15.36 11.10 -1.65
C TYR A 193 15.10 12.29 -2.55
N ARG A 194 14.49 13.34 -2.00
CA ARG A 194 14.48 14.69 -2.57
C ARG A 194 15.59 15.51 -1.93
N GLY A 195 16.23 16.36 -2.71
CA GLY A 195 17.22 17.28 -2.19
C GLY A 195 17.59 18.39 -3.15
N VAL A 196 18.70 19.03 -2.85
CA VAL A 196 19.26 20.15 -3.62
C VAL A 196 20.73 19.88 -3.91
N ALA A 197 21.15 20.06 -5.16
CA ALA A 197 22.56 20.14 -5.52
C ALA A 197 23.15 21.47 -5.03
N THR A 198 24.10 21.41 -4.10
CA THR A 198 24.61 22.58 -3.36
C THR A 198 25.30 23.63 -4.25
N LYS A 199 25.95 23.20 -5.33
CA LYS A 199 26.65 24.11 -6.25
C LYS A 199 25.73 24.89 -7.18
N THR A 200 24.60 24.30 -7.58
CA THR A 200 23.71 24.86 -8.61
C THR A 200 22.34 25.27 -8.09
N ASN A 201 22.04 24.95 -6.82
CA ASN A 201 20.71 25.07 -6.22
C ASN A 201 19.58 24.34 -7.00
N ARG A 202 19.94 23.38 -7.86
CA ARG A 202 18.96 22.59 -8.61
C ARG A 202 18.30 21.56 -7.69
N LEU A 203 16.98 21.41 -7.78
CA LEU A 203 16.26 20.33 -7.11
C LEU A 203 16.58 18.98 -7.77
N ILE A 204 16.84 17.97 -6.95
CA ILE A 204 17.23 16.64 -7.40
C ILE A 204 16.38 15.55 -6.74
N VAL A 205 16.28 14.43 -7.44
CA VAL A 205 15.89 13.16 -6.86
C VAL A 205 17.10 12.22 -6.86
N MET A 206 17.37 11.60 -5.72
CA MET A 206 18.46 10.64 -5.55
C MET A 206 17.86 9.28 -5.25
N LYS A 207 18.13 8.31 -6.14
CA LYS A 207 17.67 6.93 -6.04
C LYS A 207 18.83 6.06 -5.55
N GLU A 208 18.69 5.49 -4.36
CA GLU A 208 19.66 4.54 -3.77
C GLU A 208 19.44 3.14 -4.34
N ALA A 209 20.54 2.39 -4.47
CA ALA A 209 20.57 0.99 -4.84
C ALA A 209 21.44 0.24 -3.83
N LYS A 210 20.80 -0.59 -3.00
CA LYS A 210 21.51 -1.44 -2.02
C LYS A 210 21.97 -2.75 -2.67
N PRO A 211 23.14 -3.28 -2.30
CA PRO A 211 23.64 -4.54 -2.84
C PRO A 211 22.87 -5.74 -2.28
N TYR A 212 22.80 -6.82 -3.06
CA TYR A 212 22.29 -8.14 -2.66
C TYR A 212 20.79 -8.23 -2.31
N ILE A 213 20.02 -7.14 -2.46
CA ILE A 213 18.58 -7.15 -2.25
C ILE A 213 17.85 -7.62 -3.51
N LEU A 214 17.10 -8.71 -3.38
CA LEU A 214 16.30 -9.30 -4.46
C LEU A 214 15.04 -8.48 -4.75
N PHE A 215 14.72 -8.31 -6.02
CA PHE A 215 13.46 -7.74 -6.49
C PHE A 215 12.49 -8.83 -6.93
N PHE A 216 12.95 -9.75 -7.76
CA PHE A 216 12.16 -10.84 -8.33
C PHE A 216 13.08 -12.02 -8.66
N ASP A 217 12.71 -13.23 -8.21
CA ASP A 217 13.56 -14.42 -8.30
C ASP A 217 15.03 -14.13 -7.88
N ASN A 218 15.98 -14.27 -8.81
CA ASN A 218 17.40 -14.02 -8.59
C ASN A 218 17.87 -12.63 -9.08
N VAL A 219 16.94 -11.75 -9.46
CA VAL A 219 17.27 -10.40 -9.94
C VAL A 219 17.39 -9.45 -8.76
N GLU A 220 18.56 -8.81 -8.63
CA GLU A 220 18.78 -7.76 -7.64
C GLU A 220 18.17 -6.42 -8.04
N LYS A 221 17.64 -5.66 -7.06
CA LYS A 221 17.09 -4.32 -7.28
C LYS A 221 18.12 -3.35 -7.85
N ARG A 222 19.40 -3.46 -7.48
CA ARG A 222 20.47 -2.61 -8.02
C ARG A 222 20.67 -2.75 -9.53
N SER A 223 20.38 -3.93 -10.10
CA SER A 223 20.48 -4.16 -11.54
C SER A 223 19.41 -3.40 -12.30
N LEU A 224 18.20 -3.29 -11.72
CA LEU A 224 17.11 -2.48 -12.26
C LEU A 224 17.43 -0.98 -12.22
N ARG A 225 17.96 -0.47 -11.10
CA ARG A 225 18.43 0.92 -10.98
C ARG A 225 19.54 1.26 -11.98
N LYS A 226 20.44 0.32 -12.22
CA LYS A 226 21.49 0.47 -13.23
C LYS A 226 20.89 0.56 -14.64
N ASN A 227 19.93 -0.31 -14.95
CA ASN A 227 19.22 -0.30 -16.23
C ASN A 227 18.49 1.03 -16.47
N GLU A 228 17.77 1.52 -15.47
CA GLU A 228 17.09 2.81 -15.49
C GLU A 228 18.06 3.93 -15.91
N TYR A 229 19.21 4.03 -15.23
CA TYR A 229 20.21 5.05 -15.53
C TYR A 229 20.77 4.89 -16.95
N GLN A 230 21.08 3.67 -17.39
CA GLN A 230 21.61 3.42 -18.73
C GLN A 230 20.64 3.82 -19.84
N ILE A 231 19.35 3.47 -19.72
CA ILE A 231 18.32 3.85 -20.69
C ILE A 231 18.07 5.36 -20.64
N SER A 232 18.08 5.97 -19.45
CA SER A 232 17.88 7.42 -19.31
C SER A 232 18.94 8.25 -20.04
N GLN A 233 20.16 7.73 -20.22
CA GLN A 233 21.21 8.42 -20.97
C GLN A 233 20.95 8.46 -22.48
N GLN A 234 20.06 7.61 -22.99
CA GLN A 234 19.73 7.50 -24.41
C GLN A 234 18.48 8.32 -24.80
N ILE A 235 17.79 8.89 -23.81
CA ILE A 235 16.51 9.59 -23.99
C ILE A 235 16.62 11.01 -23.44
N ASN A 236 16.20 12.01 -24.21
CA ASN A 236 16.35 13.43 -23.82
C ASN A 236 15.02 14.16 -23.53
N ASN A 237 13.88 13.49 -23.68
CA ASN A 237 12.57 14.10 -23.48
C ASN A 237 11.64 13.15 -22.71
N TYR A 238 10.63 13.72 -22.08
CA TYR A 238 9.62 13.02 -21.28
C TYR A 238 10.16 12.21 -20.08
N ILE A 239 11.41 12.38 -19.68
CA ILE A 239 11.98 11.78 -18.47
C ILE A 239 12.66 12.84 -17.60
N PRO A 240 12.89 12.57 -16.30
CA PRO A 240 13.81 13.35 -15.48
C PRO A 240 15.23 13.29 -16.06
N THR A 241 15.89 14.44 -16.16
CA THR A 241 17.27 14.52 -16.67
C THR A 241 18.22 13.77 -15.74
N PRO A 242 18.98 12.76 -16.19
CA PRO A 242 20.00 12.12 -15.36
C PRO A 242 21.20 13.05 -15.16
N LEU A 243 21.69 13.15 -13.93
CA LEU A 243 22.73 14.11 -13.54
C LEU A 243 24.06 13.42 -13.19
N GLU A 244 24.02 12.42 -12.31
CA GLU A 244 25.25 11.78 -11.81
C GLU A 244 24.98 10.36 -11.28
N LYS A 245 25.99 9.50 -11.35
CA LYS A 245 26.06 8.22 -10.64
C LYS A 245 27.21 8.25 -9.63
N VAL A 246 26.91 8.01 -8.36
CA VAL A 246 27.89 8.02 -7.27
C VAL A 246 27.91 6.67 -6.56
N GLN A 247 29.08 6.13 -6.29
CA GLN A 247 29.24 5.00 -5.38
C GLN A 247 29.90 5.51 -4.09
N GLU A 248 29.20 5.38 -2.97
CA GLU A 248 29.70 5.82 -1.67
C GLU A 248 29.35 4.77 -0.60
N TRP A 249 30.35 4.45 0.22
CA TRP A 249 30.29 3.34 1.17
C TRP A 249 29.92 2.02 0.46
N ILE A 250 28.83 1.35 0.82
CA ILE A 250 28.38 0.09 0.19
C ILE A 250 27.31 0.29 -0.89
N ASN A 251 26.75 1.50 -1.02
CA ASN A 251 25.59 1.78 -1.86
C ASN A 251 25.98 2.51 -3.15
N THR A 252 25.13 2.35 -4.16
CA THR A 252 25.18 3.18 -5.39
C THR A 252 23.99 4.13 -5.41
N TYR A 253 24.22 5.36 -5.83
CA TYR A 253 23.22 6.43 -5.91
C TYR A 253 23.14 6.92 -7.35
N TYR A 254 21.93 7.02 -7.88
CA TYR A 254 21.62 7.57 -9.20
C TYR A 254 20.82 8.85 -9.02
N ILE A 255 21.34 9.96 -9.53
CA ILE A 255 20.84 11.31 -9.26
C ILE A 255 20.24 11.86 -10.54
N TYR A 256 19.01 12.37 -10.44
CA TYR A 256 18.26 12.96 -11.54
C TYR A 256 17.73 14.33 -11.12
N GLU A 257 17.31 15.13 -12.09
CA GLU A 257 16.50 16.32 -11.85
C GLU A 257 15.18 15.96 -11.17
N TYR A 258 14.75 16.77 -10.20
CA TYR A 258 13.45 16.59 -9.57
C TYR A 258 12.35 17.22 -10.43
N ILE A 259 11.32 16.44 -10.75
CA ILE A 259 10.11 16.94 -11.40
C ILE A 259 9.08 17.29 -10.32
N ASP A 260 8.81 18.58 -10.15
CA ASP A 260 7.80 19.09 -9.21
C ASP A 260 6.39 18.92 -9.80
N GLY A 261 5.95 17.67 -9.95
CA GLY A 261 4.69 17.29 -10.58
C GLY A 261 3.81 16.45 -9.66
N ILE A 262 2.54 16.32 -10.03
CA ILE A 262 1.61 15.38 -9.39
C ILE A 262 1.46 14.12 -10.24
N ASN A 263 1.23 12.97 -9.61
CA ASN A 263 1.03 11.73 -10.36
C ASN A 263 -0.20 11.80 -11.28
N LEU A 264 -0.19 11.00 -12.35
CA LEU A 264 -1.24 11.02 -13.37
C LEU A 264 -2.61 10.63 -12.81
N THR A 265 -2.66 9.74 -11.83
CA THR A 265 -3.90 9.36 -11.12
C THR A 265 -4.56 10.57 -10.47
N SER A 266 -3.81 11.33 -9.67
CA SER A 266 -4.26 12.53 -8.97
C SER A 266 -4.58 13.66 -9.94
N TYR A 267 -3.80 13.82 -11.01
CA TYR A 267 -4.04 14.84 -12.04
C TYR A 267 -5.36 14.62 -12.79
N THR A 268 -5.69 13.35 -13.09
CA THR A 268 -6.88 13.00 -13.87
C THR A 268 -8.13 12.76 -13.04
N THR A 269 -8.02 12.48 -11.73
CA THR A 269 -9.19 12.21 -10.86
C THR A 269 -10.27 13.31 -10.93
N PRO A 270 -9.94 14.62 -10.95
CA PRO A 270 -10.93 15.70 -11.14
C PRO A 270 -11.55 15.78 -12.53
N LEU A 271 -11.09 14.96 -13.48
CA LEU A 271 -11.52 14.93 -14.89
C LEU A 271 -12.32 13.67 -15.24
N THR A 272 -12.56 12.79 -14.26
CA THR A 272 -13.18 11.47 -14.48
C THR A 272 -14.39 11.25 -13.56
N ILE A 273 -14.99 10.05 -13.61
CA ILE A 273 -16.25 9.72 -12.92
C ILE A 273 -16.20 9.92 -11.39
N PHE A 274 -15.00 9.99 -10.81
CA PHE A 274 -14.78 10.29 -9.40
C PHE A 274 -15.18 11.72 -9.01
N SER A 275 -15.38 12.60 -10.00
CA SER A 275 -15.71 14.03 -9.81
C SER A 275 -16.99 14.45 -10.53
N TYR A 276 -17.74 13.49 -11.07
CA TYR A 276 -18.96 13.75 -11.81
C TYR A 276 -20.16 13.79 -10.88
N GLU A 277 -21.09 14.69 -11.20
CA GLU A 277 -22.40 14.76 -10.55
C GLU A 277 -23.49 14.57 -11.60
N ILE A 278 -24.57 13.89 -11.21
CA ILE A 278 -25.66 13.54 -12.15
C ILE A 278 -26.32 14.79 -12.72
N THR A 279 -26.31 15.90 -11.97
CA THR A 279 -26.94 17.19 -12.30
C THR A 279 -26.04 18.14 -13.08
N THR A 280 -24.81 17.74 -13.42
CA THR A 280 -23.81 18.61 -14.06
C THR A 280 -23.30 18.03 -15.38
N GLU A 281 -24.20 17.53 -16.24
CA GLU A 281 -23.84 16.76 -17.44
C GLU A 281 -22.92 17.55 -18.40
N LYS A 282 -23.19 18.85 -18.60
CA LYS A 282 -22.32 19.73 -19.42
C LYS A 282 -20.91 19.86 -18.84
N GLU A 283 -20.78 19.93 -17.53
CA GLU A 283 -19.48 19.99 -16.86
C GLU A 283 -18.75 18.65 -16.95
N ASN A 284 -19.47 17.55 -16.76
CA ASN A 284 -18.93 16.19 -16.89
C ASN A 284 -18.38 15.96 -18.30
N SER A 285 -19.10 16.36 -19.36
CA SER A 285 -18.60 16.29 -20.73
C SER A 285 -17.33 17.11 -20.94
N LYS A 286 -17.25 18.34 -20.41
CA LYS A 286 -16.02 19.16 -20.49
C LYS A 286 -14.84 18.53 -19.75
N LYS A 287 -15.09 17.96 -18.55
CA LYS A 287 -14.08 17.21 -17.79
C LYS A 287 -13.59 16.01 -18.59
N PHE A 288 -14.50 15.28 -19.25
CA PHE A 288 -14.15 14.15 -20.09
C PHE A 288 -13.33 14.55 -21.33
N GLU A 289 -13.67 15.65 -22.01
CA GLU A 289 -12.86 16.20 -23.11
C GLU A 289 -11.45 16.56 -22.65
N GLN A 290 -11.32 17.19 -21.48
CA GLN A 290 -10.01 17.48 -20.88
C GLN A 290 -9.24 16.20 -20.56
N PHE A 291 -9.92 15.16 -20.07
CA PHE A 291 -9.31 13.85 -19.87
C PHE A 291 -8.77 13.26 -21.18
N LEU A 292 -9.53 13.32 -22.29
CA LEU A 292 -9.06 12.86 -23.61
C LEU A 292 -7.83 13.66 -24.10
N ALA A 293 -7.75 14.96 -23.80
CA ALA A 293 -6.56 15.75 -24.10
C ALA A 293 -5.32 15.27 -23.31
N VAL A 294 -5.49 14.81 -22.07
CA VAL A 294 -4.41 14.18 -21.30
C VAL A 294 -3.98 12.86 -21.93
N ILE A 295 -4.92 12.04 -22.40
CA ILE A 295 -4.61 10.79 -23.11
C ILE A 295 -3.84 11.06 -24.40
N ASN A 296 -4.15 12.14 -25.12
CA ASN A 296 -3.37 12.54 -26.29
C ASN A 296 -1.92 12.89 -25.92
N ASN A 297 -1.69 13.63 -24.83
CA ASN A 297 -0.33 13.94 -24.35
C ASN A 297 0.42 12.67 -23.92
N LEU A 298 -0.27 11.71 -23.31
CA LEU A 298 0.29 10.41 -22.96
C LEU A 298 0.69 9.64 -24.22
N PHE A 299 -0.16 9.58 -25.24
CA PHE A 299 0.20 8.95 -26.50
C PHE A 299 1.38 9.63 -27.18
N GLN A 300 1.50 10.96 -27.14
CA GLN A 300 2.69 11.64 -27.67
C GLN A 300 3.98 11.19 -26.96
N LEU A 301 3.94 11.03 -25.63
CA LEU A 301 5.06 10.50 -24.86
C LEU A 301 5.40 9.08 -25.33
N VAL A 302 4.45 8.16 -25.37
CA VAL A 302 4.75 6.76 -25.70
C VAL A 302 5.21 6.59 -27.14
N ASP A 303 4.61 7.33 -28.08
CA ASP A 303 5.02 7.37 -29.49
C ASP A 303 6.51 7.77 -29.61
N TYR A 304 6.94 8.79 -28.84
CA TYR A 304 8.33 9.22 -28.79
C TYR A 304 9.29 8.11 -28.30
N PHE A 305 8.92 7.35 -27.26
CA PHE A 305 9.74 6.21 -26.82
C PHE A 305 9.79 5.12 -27.89
N HIS A 306 8.65 4.80 -28.52
CA HIS A 306 8.59 3.78 -29.56
C HIS A 306 9.37 4.17 -30.82
N GLU A 307 9.42 5.45 -31.18
CA GLU A 307 10.26 6.01 -32.26
C GLU A 307 11.75 5.90 -31.96
N ASN A 308 12.13 6.02 -30.68
CA ASN A 308 13.51 5.83 -30.22
C ASN A 308 13.84 4.36 -29.87
N ASN A 309 13.01 3.41 -30.30
CA ASN A 309 13.19 1.98 -30.04
C ASN A 309 13.32 1.62 -28.55
N VAL A 310 12.61 2.33 -27.67
CA VAL A 310 12.52 1.99 -26.24
C VAL A 310 11.11 1.55 -25.90
N ILE A 311 11.01 0.43 -25.18
CA ILE A 311 9.77 -0.10 -24.62
C ILE A 311 9.70 0.30 -23.15
N LEU A 312 8.57 0.89 -22.75
CA LEU A 312 8.39 1.37 -21.37
C LEU A 312 8.24 0.20 -20.40
N ASN A 313 7.47 -0.81 -20.80
CA ASN A 313 7.19 -2.05 -20.08
C ASN A 313 6.34 -1.86 -18.80
N ASP A 314 6.73 -1.04 -17.82
CA ASP A 314 5.97 -0.86 -16.57
C ASP A 314 5.04 0.35 -16.61
N ILE A 315 3.97 0.22 -17.40
CA ILE A 315 2.98 1.28 -17.58
C ILE A 315 1.88 1.15 -16.52
N HIS A 316 1.94 2.04 -15.53
CA HIS A 316 0.83 2.36 -14.64
C HIS A 316 0.90 3.84 -14.22
N ALA A 317 -0.22 4.39 -13.78
CA ALA A 317 -0.40 5.84 -13.63
C ALA A 317 0.58 6.49 -12.63
N ASP A 318 1.06 5.75 -11.64
CA ASP A 318 2.01 6.26 -10.64
C ASP A 318 3.43 6.44 -11.20
N ASN A 319 3.78 5.79 -12.32
CA ASN A 319 5.04 6.01 -13.03
C ASN A 319 5.03 7.24 -13.95
N PHE A 320 3.91 7.97 -13.97
CA PHE A 320 3.76 9.21 -14.75
C PHE A 320 3.52 10.41 -13.82
N LEU A 321 4.33 11.46 -13.98
CA LEU A 321 4.14 12.75 -13.34
C LEU A 321 3.65 13.79 -14.35
N VAL A 322 2.81 14.71 -13.89
CA VAL A 322 2.36 15.86 -14.68
C VAL A 322 2.85 17.14 -14.01
N ASN A 323 3.66 17.92 -14.73
CA ASN A 323 4.05 19.27 -14.36
C ASN A 323 3.69 20.20 -15.52
N SER A 324 2.94 21.27 -15.24
CA SER A 324 2.57 22.29 -16.23
C SER A 324 1.99 21.69 -17.53
N LYS A 325 1.11 20.69 -17.41
CA LYS A 325 0.50 19.89 -18.51
C LYS A 325 1.45 18.97 -19.29
N LYS A 326 2.76 19.01 -19.04
CA LYS A 326 3.73 18.05 -19.60
C LYS A 326 3.77 16.80 -18.73
N ILE A 327 3.72 15.64 -19.38
CA ILE A 327 3.81 14.32 -18.73
C ILE A 327 5.27 13.86 -18.76
N TYR A 328 5.72 13.25 -17.67
CA TYR A 328 7.04 12.65 -17.53
C TYR A 328 6.88 11.20 -17.08
N PHE A 329 7.66 10.29 -17.66
CA PHE A 329 7.81 8.91 -17.20
C PHE A 329 9.04 8.81 -16.30
N ILE A 330 8.88 8.35 -15.06
CA ILE A 330 9.90 8.48 -14.01
C ILE A 330 10.58 7.16 -13.60
N ASP A 331 10.13 6.03 -14.14
CA ASP A 331 10.64 4.71 -13.77
C ASP A 331 10.97 3.85 -15.01
N LEU A 332 12.21 3.93 -15.46
CA LEU A 332 12.76 3.13 -16.56
C LEU A 332 13.40 1.80 -16.10
N GLU A 333 13.20 1.39 -14.84
CA GLU A 333 13.90 0.22 -14.28
C GLU A 333 13.69 -1.06 -15.08
N THR A 334 12.49 -1.27 -15.60
CA THR A 334 12.12 -2.46 -16.40
C THR A 334 12.00 -2.16 -17.90
N SER A 335 12.23 -0.91 -18.31
CA SER A 335 12.27 -0.53 -19.71
C SER A 335 13.43 -1.23 -20.42
N TYR A 336 13.35 -1.37 -21.73
CA TYR A 336 14.36 -2.06 -22.52
C TYR A 336 14.33 -1.60 -23.98
N GLU A 337 15.44 -1.84 -24.69
CA GLU A 337 15.54 -1.59 -26.12
C GLU A 337 14.65 -2.56 -26.92
N TYR A 338 13.96 -2.05 -27.94
CA TYR A 338 13.06 -2.82 -28.78
C TYR A 338 13.78 -4.00 -29.44
N LYS A 339 13.09 -5.15 -29.55
CA LYS A 339 13.63 -6.48 -29.91
C LYS A 339 14.56 -7.12 -28.85
N GLY A 340 14.89 -6.40 -27.78
CA GLY A 340 15.46 -6.97 -26.57
C GLY A 340 14.42 -7.65 -25.68
N LYS A 341 14.81 -7.93 -24.43
CA LYS A 341 13.91 -8.41 -23.38
C LYS A 341 14.11 -7.58 -22.12
N PRO A 342 13.05 -7.35 -21.32
CA PRO A 342 13.21 -6.70 -20.03
C PRO A 342 14.00 -7.62 -19.09
N ILE A 343 14.68 -7.01 -18.10
CA ILE A 343 15.35 -7.77 -17.03
C ILE A 343 14.32 -8.61 -16.25
N VAL A 344 13.12 -8.05 -16.05
CA VAL A 344 12.00 -8.69 -15.35
C VAL A 344 10.70 -8.37 -16.07
N GLY A 345 9.83 -9.37 -16.25
CA GLY A 345 8.47 -9.17 -16.74
C GLY A 345 7.56 -8.48 -15.71
N ILE A 346 6.40 -7.98 -16.15
CA ILE A 346 5.43 -7.37 -15.24
C ILE A 346 4.42 -8.42 -14.77
N TYR A 347 4.36 -8.63 -13.46
CA TYR A 347 3.50 -9.64 -12.82
C TYR A 347 2.50 -9.03 -11.82
N ASN A 348 2.33 -7.71 -11.84
CA ASN A 348 1.37 -7.00 -11.00
C ASN A 348 -0.06 -7.05 -11.59
N ASN A 349 -1.06 -6.60 -10.82
CA ASN A 349 -2.47 -6.63 -11.25
C ASN A 349 -2.80 -5.65 -12.41
N ASN A 350 -1.87 -4.77 -12.78
CA ASN A 350 -2.08 -3.76 -13.83
C ASN A 350 -1.69 -4.28 -15.22
N SER A 351 -1.05 -5.46 -15.31
CA SER A 351 -0.66 -6.11 -16.56
C SER A 351 -1.02 -7.58 -16.53
N LEU A 352 -1.61 -8.11 -17.61
CA LEU A 352 -1.76 -9.55 -17.76
C LEU A 352 -0.40 -10.21 -17.98
N LYS A 353 -0.20 -11.40 -17.40
CA LYS A 353 1.06 -12.15 -17.54
C LYS A 353 1.38 -12.44 -19.01
N ASP A 354 0.36 -12.68 -19.82
CA ASP A 354 0.49 -13.00 -21.24
C ASP A 354 1.07 -11.83 -22.06
N TRP A 355 0.91 -10.59 -21.59
CA TRP A 355 1.47 -9.41 -22.26
C TRP A 355 2.99 -9.32 -22.16
N ASN A 356 3.64 -10.14 -21.32
CA ASN A 356 5.09 -10.28 -21.31
C ASN A 356 5.62 -11.07 -22.53
N ASN A 357 4.74 -11.78 -23.23
CA ASN A 357 5.10 -12.72 -24.30
C ASN A 357 4.75 -12.22 -25.72
N ILE A 358 4.24 -10.99 -25.85
CA ILE A 358 3.90 -10.36 -27.13
C ILE A 358 4.93 -9.27 -27.49
N ASP A 359 4.82 -8.71 -28.69
CA ASP A 359 5.66 -7.58 -29.12
C ASP A 359 5.61 -6.43 -28.10
N GLY A 360 6.77 -5.87 -27.75
CA GLY A 360 6.88 -4.86 -26.70
C GLY A 360 6.06 -3.59 -26.95
N LYS A 361 5.94 -3.14 -28.20
CA LYS A 361 5.14 -1.95 -28.53
C LYS A 361 3.64 -2.25 -28.39
N VAL A 362 3.23 -3.45 -28.78
CA VAL A 362 1.85 -3.93 -28.60
C VAL A 362 1.53 -4.12 -27.11
N SER A 363 2.47 -4.68 -26.33
CA SER A 363 2.36 -4.81 -24.87
C SER A 363 2.15 -3.46 -24.19
N ASP A 364 2.93 -2.44 -24.56
CA ASP A 364 2.73 -1.08 -24.06
C ASP A 364 1.32 -0.54 -24.42
N CYS A 365 0.82 -0.79 -25.64
CA CYS A 365 -0.55 -0.40 -26.02
C CYS A 365 -1.62 -1.05 -25.12
N HIS A 366 -1.49 -2.36 -24.84
CA HIS A 366 -2.42 -3.09 -23.98
C HIS A 366 -2.41 -2.52 -22.56
N LYS A 367 -1.22 -2.24 -22.01
CA LYS A 367 -1.05 -1.66 -20.67
C LYS A 367 -1.59 -0.23 -20.60
N ILE A 368 -1.45 0.57 -21.66
CA ILE A 368 -2.06 1.91 -21.73
C ILE A 368 -3.57 1.81 -21.79
N GLY A 369 -4.14 0.90 -22.60
CA GLY A 369 -5.59 0.65 -22.62
C GLY A 369 -6.11 0.32 -21.21
N ASN A 370 -5.38 -0.52 -20.48
CA ASN A 370 -5.73 -0.89 -19.11
C ASN A 370 -5.58 0.29 -18.13
N MET A 371 -4.55 1.12 -18.32
CA MET A 371 -4.37 2.34 -17.53
C MET A 371 -5.47 3.37 -17.79
N ILE A 372 -5.94 3.55 -19.02
CA ILE A 372 -7.06 4.46 -19.34
C ILE A 372 -8.33 4.00 -18.61
N LEU A 373 -8.66 2.71 -18.68
CA LEU A 373 -9.76 2.10 -17.91
C LEU A 373 -9.61 2.36 -16.40
N TYR A 374 -8.39 2.21 -15.88
CA TYR A 374 -8.10 2.46 -14.48
C TYR A 374 -8.28 3.94 -14.10
N LEU A 375 -7.82 4.86 -14.93
CA LEU A 375 -7.92 6.30 -14.68
C LEU A 375 -9.38 6.78 -14.69
N ILE A 376 -10.19 6.33 -15.66
CA ILE A 376 -11.59 6.76 -15.79
C ILE A 376 -12.44 6.25 -14.63
N GLY A 377 -12.37 4.96 -14.31
CA GLY A 377 -13.31 4.34 -13.36
C GLY A 377 -12.73 3.25 -12.48
N ARG A 378 -11.40 3.14 -12.41
CA ARG A 378 -10.67 2.03 -11.74
C ARG A 378 -11.08 0.65 -12.28
N LEU A 379 -11.46 0.64 -13.56
CA LEU A 379 -11.73 -0.54 -14.35
C LEU A 379 -10.42 -1.17 -14.80
N GLN A 380 -10.42 -2.49 -14.98
CA GLN A 380 -9.20 -3.25 -15.31
C GLN A 380 -9.57 -4.55 -16.02
N ILE A 381 -8.85 -4.90 -17.07
CA ILE A 381 -9.03 -6.18 -17.74
C ILE A 381 -8.34 -7.27 -16.94
N LYS A 382 -9.14 -8.24 -16.47
CA LYS A 382 -8.65 -9.47 -15.84
C LYS A 382 -8.98 -10.73 -16.65
N SER A 383 -9.90 -10.62 -17.60
CA SER A 383 -10.29 -11.72 -18.49
C SER A 383 -10.97 -11.21 -19.77
N LYS A 384 -12.25 -10.82 -19.69
CA LYS A 384 -13.07 -10.39 -20.83
C LYS A 384 -13.18 -8.87 -20.91
N LEU A 385 -12.72 -8.29 -22.02
CA LEU A 385 -12.81 -6.86 -22.32
C LEU A 385 -14.26 -6.34 -22.33
N THR A 386 -15.20 -7.09 -22.92
CA THR A 386 -16.59 -6.67 -23.12
C THR A 386 -17.28 -6.24 -21.82
N ASN A 387 -17.01 -6.91 -20.70
CA ASN A 387 -17.60 -6.56 -19.42
C ASN A 387 -17.14 -5.18 -18.93
N GLU A 388 -15.85 -4.86 -19.06
CA GLU A 388 -15.31 -3.57 -18.64
C GLU A 388 -15.83 -2.43 -19.53
N LEU A 389 -15.97 -2.67 -20.83
CA LEU A 389 -16.56 -1.69 -21.77
C LEU A 389 -18.04 -1.42 -21.47
N ASN A 390 -18.82 -2.47 -21.18
CA ASN A 390 -20.21 -2.30 -20.79
C ASN A 390 -20.35 -1.50 -19.49
N ILE A 391 -19.50 -1.77 -18.49
CA ILE A 391 -19.47 -1.01 -17.24
C ILE A 391 -19.10 0.46 -17.51
N LEU A 392 -18.04 0.70 -18.30
CA LEU A 392 -17.59 2.04 -18.67
C LEU A 392 -18.71 2.83 -19.35
N ASN A 393 -19.35 2.25 -20.36
CA ASN A 393 -20.41 2.92 -21.13
C ASN A 393 -21.62 3.23 -20.24
N ASN A 394 -22.03 2.29 -19.38
CA ASN A 394 -23.11 2.52 -18.43
C ASN A 394 -22.80 3.65 -17.44
N LEU A 395 -21.56 3.74 -16.95
CA LEU A 395 -21.11 4.79 -16.05
C LEU A 395 -21.09 6.16 -16.76
N LEU A 396 -20.47 6.25 -17.94
CA LEU A 396 -20.43 7.50 -18.71
C LEU A 396 -21.83 8.00 -19.05
N GLN A 397 -22.71 7.12 -19.54
CA GLN A 397 -24.09 7.47 -19.85
C GLN A 397 -24.87 7.91 -18.61
N PHE A 398 -24.64 7.29 -17.45
CA PHE A 398 -25.30 7.68 -16.20
C PHE A 398 -24.95 9.12 -15.78
N TYR A 399 -23.72 9.56 -16.06
CA TYR A 399 -23.26 10.93 -15.81
C TYR A 399 -23.46 11.88 -17.00
N GLY A 400 -24.27 11.48 -17.99
CA GLY A 400 -24.66 12.35 -19.11
C GLY A 400 -23.65 12.46 -20.24
N ILE A 401 -22.70 11.52 -20.34
CA ILE A 401 -21.67 11.49 -21.38
C ILE A 401 -22.00 10.39 -22.39
N GLU A 402 -22.15 10.77 -23.65
CA GLU A 402 -22.25 9.87 -24.78
C GLU A 402 -20.98 9.99 -25.65
N SER A 403 -20.28 8.88 -25.85
CA SER A 403 -19.00 8.83 -26.55
C SER A 403 -18.79 7.45 -27.17
N ASN A 404 -17.94 7.35 -28.20
CA ASN A 404 -17.46 6.10 -28.79
C ASN A 404 -16.05 5.70 -28.30
N ILE A 405 -15.68 6.10 -27.07
CA ILE A 405 -14.37 5.81 -26.47
C ILE A 405 -14.00 4.31 -26.46
N GLU A 406 -15.00 3.42 -26.47
CA GLU A 406 -14.83 1.98 -26.58
C GLU A 406 -14.09 1.55 -27.86
N GLU A 407 -14.16 2.33 -28.94
CA GLU A 407 -13.41 2.05 -30.18
C GLU A 407 -11.90 2.13 -29.93
N LEU A 408 -11.47 3.19 -29.23
CA LEU A 408 -10.07 3.38 -28.85
C LEU A 408 -9.61 2.28 -27.89
N ILE A 409 -10.40 2.01 -26.84
CA ILE A 409 -10.04 0.98 -25.86
C ILE A 409 -9.97 -0.39 -26.54
N SER A 410 -10.94 -0.74 -27.38
CA SER A 410 -10.92 -2.02 -28.11
C SER A 410 -9.71 -2.14 -29.01
N TYR A 411 -9.37 -1.07 -29.74
CA TYR A 411 -8.18 -1.05 -30.60
C TYR A 411 -6.89 -1.30 -29.81
N LEU A 412 -6.74 -0.67 -28.63
CA LEU A 412 -5.54 -0.80 -27.80
C LEU A 412 -5.28 -2.23 -27.31
N PHE A 413 -6.26 -3.14 -27.33
CA PHE A 413 -6.10 -4.55 -26.99
C PHE A 413 -5.98 -5.49 -28.19
N THR A 414 -5.92 -4.95 -29.42
CA THR A 414 -5.74 -5.77 -30.62
C THR A 414 -4.28 -6.23 -30.78
N PRO A 415 -4.02 -7.34 -31.49
CA PRO A 415 -2.65 -7.77 -31.81
C PRO A 415 -1.87 -6.80 -32.72
N SER A 416 -2.56 -5.91 -33.43
CA SER A 416 -1.99 -4.91 -34.34
C SER A 416 -2.01 -3.48 -33.75
N ALA A 417 -2.19 -3.36 -32.44
CA ALA A 417 -2.23 -2.08 -31.75
C ALA A 417 -0.92 -1.31 -31.91
N SER A 418 -1.03 -0.01 -32.21
CA SER A 418 0.10 0.92 -32.28
C SER A 418 -0.34 2.29 -31.81
N ILE A 419 0.56 3.01 -31.13
CA ILE A 419 0.27 4.35 -30.61
C ILE A 419 -0.05 5.34 -31.75
N LYS A 420 0.64 5.23 -32.88
CA LYS A 420 0.39 6.06 -34.07
C LYS A 420 -1.06 5.95 -34.58
N THR A 421 -1.63 4.75 -34.62
CA THR A 421 -3.03 4.54 -35.02
C THR A 421 -3.99 4.89 -33.90
N ALA A 422 -3.66 4.58 -32.64
CA ALA A 422 -4.46 4.98 -31.48
C ALA A 422 -4.65 6.51 -31.43
N LYS A 423 -3.63 7.30 -31.77
CA LYS A 423 -3.72 8.77 -31.92
C LYS A 423 -4.70 9.21 -33.00
N LYS A 424 -4.84 8.44 -34.10
CA LYS A 424 -5.82 8.74 -35.15
C LYS A 424 -7.25 8.44 -34.69
N ILE A 425 -7.45 7.30 -34.02
CA ILE A 425 -8.75 6.92 -33.44
C ILE A 425 -9.16 7.93 -32.37
N LEU A 426 -8.24 8.35 -31.49
CA LEU A 426 -8.52 9.36 -30.46
C LEU A 426 -9.07 10.67 -31.03
N LYS A 427 -8.61 11.11 -32.21
CA LYS A 427 -9.10 12.31 -32.90
C LYS A 427 -10.52 12.16 -33.47
N GLN A 428 -10.99 10.93 -33.61
CA GLN A 428 -12.34 10.60 -34.10
C GLN A 428 -13.32 10.34 -32.95
N ILE A 429 -12.85 10.36 -31.69
CA ILE A 429 -13.73 10.20 -30.53
C ILE A 429 -14.62 11.42 -30.39
N TYR A 430 -15.93 11.21 -30.38
CA TYR A 430 -16.92 12.25 -30.09
C TYR A 430 -17.27 12.28 -28.60
N VAL A 431 -17.71 13.44 -28.13
CA VAL A 431 -18.25 13.63 -26.77
C VAL A 431 -19.52 14.47 -26.90
N ASN A 432 -20.66 13.83 -26.69
CA ASN A 432 -21.98 14.47 -26.71
C ASN A 432 -22.56 14.53 -25.29
N VAL A 433 -23.32 15.59 -25.02
CA VAL A 433 -24.05 15.76 -23.77
C VAL A 433 -25.40 15.05 -23.88
N LYS A 434 -25.64 14.07 -23.03
CA LYS A 434 -26.94 13.42 -22.86
C LYS A 434 -27.61 13.97 -21.62
N TYR A 435 -28.64 14.78 -21.80
CA TYR A 435 -29.39 15.36 -20.68
C TYR A 435 -30.17 14.27 -19.95
N ASN A 436 -29.97 14.18 -18.64
CA ASN A 436 -30.70 13.25 -17.81
C ASN A 436 -32.06 13.85 -17.42
N ASP A 437 -33.11 13.01 -17.42
CA ASP A 437 -34.38 13.39 -16.83
C ASP A 437 -34.23 13.51 -15.30
N LYS A 438 -34.96 14.44 -14.69
CA LYS A 438 -35.05 14.67 -13.24
C LYS A 438 -35.40 13.39 -12.46
N PHE A 439 -36.11 12.45 -13.11
CA PHE A 439 -36.51 11.17 -12.51
C PHE A 439 -35.59 9.99 -12.84
N LEU A 440 -34.42 10.21 -13.46
CA LEU A 440 -33.52 9.13 -13.91
C LEU A 440 -33.17 8.13 -12.79
N ILE A 441 -32.80 8.64 -11.61
CA ILE A 441 -32.45 7.81 -10.44
C ILE A 441 -33.62 6.90 -10.07
N ASN A 442 -34.83 7.47 -9.96
CA ASN A 442 -36.01 6.71 -9.58
C ASN A 442 -36.35 5.65 -10.63
N LYS A 443 -36.34 6.02 -11.91
CA LYS A 443 -36.58 5.08 -13.03
C LYS A 443 -35.61 3.90 -13.00
N LYS A 444 -34.31 4.16 -12.79
CA LYS A 444 -33.30 3.08 -12.69
C LYS A 444 -33.55 2.17 -11.49
N LEU A 445 -33.89 2.71 -10.33
CA LEU A 445 -34.21 1.91 -9.14
C LEU A 445 -35.48 1.09 -9.33
N THR A 446 -36.54 1.63 -9.97
CA THR A 446 -37.74 0.87 -10.34
C THR A 446 -37.41 -0.29 -11.27
N THR A 447 -36.57 -0.07 -12.29
CA THR A 447 -36.11 -1.13 -13.19
C THR A 447 -35.33 -2.21 -12.43
N LEU A 448 -34.41 -1.81 -11.54
CA LEU A 448 -33.65 -2.73 -10.71
C LEU A 448 -34.56 -3.55 -9.79
N LYS A 449 -35.55 -2.93 -9.13
CA LYS A 449 -36.52 -3.63 -8.28
C LYS A 449 -37.25 -4.72 -9.06
N LYS A 450 -37.73 -4.42 -10.27
CA LYS A 450 -38.39 -5.41 -11.15
C LYS A 450 -37.47 -6.56 -11.53
N GLN A 451 -36.20 -6.28 -11.83
CA GLN A 451 -35.19 -7.32 -12.14
C GLN A 451 -34.91 -8.20 -10.92
N LEU A 452 -34.83 -7.62 -9.72
CA LEU A 452 -34.56 -8.36 -8.48
C LEU A 452 -35.73 -9.21 -8.02
N ILE A 453 -36.99 -8.77 -8.20
CA ILE A 453 -38.19 -9.56 -7.83
C ILE A 453 -38.23 -10.89 -8.61
N SER A 454 -37.69 -10.93 -9.83
CA SER A 454 -37.60 -12.16 -10.63
C SER A 454 -36.57 -13.18 -10.14
N LEU A 455 -35.72 -12.80 -9.17
CA LEU A 455 -34.71 -13.66 -8.57
C LEU A 455 -35.27 -14.24 -7.27
N ASP A 456 -35.81 -15.46 -7.34
CA ASP A 456 -36.24 -16.21 -6.16
C ASP A 456 -35.02 -16.56 -5.29
N LEU A 457 -34.79 -15.77 -4.23
CA LEU A 457 -33.59 -15.84 -3.42
C LEU A 457 -33.97 -15.85 -1.94
N SER A 458 -34.16 -17.05 -1.42
CA SER A 458 -34.04 -17.36 0.00
C SER A 458 -32.56 -17.31 0.40
N THR A 459 -32.02 -16.14 0.71
CA THR A 459 -30.60 -16.03 1.12
C THR A 459 -30.45 -15.51 2.53
N ALA A 460 -29.68 -16.27 3.32
CA ALA A 460 -29.28 -15.94 4.67
C ALA A 460 -28.62 -14.55 4.73
N ASN A 461 -29.19 -13.66 5.54
CA ASN A 461 -28.56 -12.41 5.92
C ASN A 461 -27.34 -12.73 6.77
N LEU A 462 -26.12 -12.57 6.23
CA LEU A 462 -24.94 -12.54 7.07
C LEU A 462 -25.02 -11.28 7.92
N SER A 463 -25.09 -11.47 9.23
CA SER A 463 -25.04 -10.38 10.20
C SER A 463 -23.68 -9.68 10.12
N LEU A 464 -23.64 -8.37 10.41
CA LEU A 464 -22.40 -7.60 10.49
C LEU A 464 -21.35 -8.27 11.39
N ILE A 465 -21.83 -8.95 12.44
CA ILE A 465 -21.00 -9.67 13.41
C ILE A 465 -20.28 -10.85 12.75
N GLU A 466 -20.97 -11.67 11.95
CA GLU A 466 -20.34 -12.79 11.24
C GLU A 466 -19.25 -12.32 10.27
N TYR A 467 -19.46 -11.18 9.61
CA TYR A 467 -18.44 -10.54 8.79
C TYR A 467 -17.23 -10.12 9.62
N ILE A 468 -17.44 -9.44 10.76
CA ILE A 468 -16.33 -9.03 11.64
C ILE A 468 -15.58 -10.27 12.15
N TYR A 469 -16.28 -11.29 12.66
CA TYR A 469 -15.66 -12.52 13.16
C TYR A 469 -14.79 -13.22 12.10
N SER A 470 -15.29 -13.32 10.87
CA SER A 470 -14.60 -14.02 9.79
C SER A 470 -13.36 -13.27 9.29
N ASN A 471 -13.33 -11.94 9.44
CA ASN A 471 -12.26 -11.07 8.91
C ASN A 471 -11.31 -10.51 9.98
N ASN A 472 -11.52 -10.82 11.27
CA ASN A 472 -10.68 -10.34 12.37
C ASN A 472 -9.93 -11.49 13.08
N PRO A 473 -8.78 -11.94 12.55
CA PRO A 473 -8.01 -13.02 13.19
C PRO A 473 -7.49 -12.62 14.57
N ASN A 474 -7.30 -11.31 14.81
CA ASN A 474 -6.83 -10.77 16.08
C ASN A 474 -7.85 -10.88 17.21
N TYR A 475 -9.15 -11.05 16.93
CA TYR A 475 -10.17 -11.01 17.96
C TYR A 475 -9.96 -12.07 19.07
N LYS A 476 -9.54 -13.29 18.70
CA LYS A 476 -9.25 -14.36 19.68
C LYS A 476 -8.19 -13.96 20.70
N LYS A 477 -7.25 -13.11 20.31
CA LYS A 477 -6.20 -12.58 21.19
C LYS A 477 -6.80 -11.64 22.24
N TYR A 478 -7.77 -10.79 21.90
CA TYR A 478 -8.44 -9.91 22.87
C TYR A 478 -9.29 -10.72 23.85
N LEU A 479 -10.04 -11.72 23.37
CA LEU A 479 -10.85 -12.60 24.22
C LEU A 479 -10.05 -13.30 25.32
N LYS A 480 -8.81 -13.73 25.01
CA LYS A 480 -7.94 -14.39 25.98
C LYS A 480 -7.57 -13.49 27.18
N TYR A 481 -7.63 -12.17 27.02
CA TYR A 481 -7.17 -11.20 28.02
C TYR A 481 -8.28 -10.23 28.44
N LEU A 482 -9.56 -10.62 28.36
CA LEU A 482 -10.70 -9.75 28.73
C LEU A 482 -10.57 -9.17 30.15
N ASP A 483 -10.05 -9.96 31.08
CA ASP A 483 -9.89 -9.53 32.48
C ASP A 483 -8.52 -8.87 32.75
N ASN A 484 -7.71 -8.60 31.72
CA ASN A 484 -6.38 -8.00 31.87
C ASN A 484 -6.29 -6.64 31.15
N PRO A 485 -6.57 -5.53 31.85
CA PRO A 485 -6.62 -4.19 31.24
C PRO A 485 -5.28 -3.73 30.66
N ILE A 486 -4.14 -4.19 31.21
CA ILE A 486 -2.81 -3.84 30.72
C ILE A 486 -2.58 -4.44 29.33
N TYR A 487 -2.91 -5.72 29.15
CA TYR A 487 -2.78 -6.41 27.87
C TYR A 487 -3.74 -5.84 26.82
N LEU A 488 -4.99 -5.55 27.22
CA LEU A 488 -5.96 -4.94 26.30
C LEU A 488 -5.50 -3.57 25.82
N ARG A 489 -5.02 -2.69 26.73
CA ARG A 489 -4.46 -1.38 26.34
C ARG A 489 -3.25 -1.52 25.42
N TYR A 490 -2.34 -2.44 25.72
CA TYR A 490 -1.19 -2.71 24.86
C TYR A 490 -1.61 -3.14 23.44
N PHE A 491 -2.62 -4.01 23.32
CA PHE A 491 -3.13 -4.43 22.01
C PHE A 491 -3.85 -3.30 21.28
N ILE A 492 -4.67 -2.53 21.99
CA ILE A 492 -5.33 -1.34 21.43
C ILE A 492 -4.27 -0.37 20.91
N ASP A 493 -3.22 -0.07 21.68
CA ASP A 493 -2.13 0.84 21.30
C ASP A 493 -1.33 0.33 20.09
N SER A 494 -1.19 -0.98 19.98
CA SER A 494 -0.49 -1.63 18.86
C SER A 494 -1.32 -1.71 17.56
N GLU A 495 -2.63 -1.47 17.64
CA GLU A 495 -3.53 -1.55 16.48
C GLU A 495 -3.29 -0.41 15.49
N LYS A 496 -3.14 -0.78 14.21
CA LYS A 496 -2.85 0.14 13.09
C LYS A 496 -4.07 0.34 12.19
N ASN A 497 -5.01 -0.60 12.18
CA ASN A 497 -6.23 -0.47 11.40
C ASN A 497 -7.39 0.00 12.31
N PHE A 498 -8.11 1.03 11.88
CA PHE A 498 -9.20 1.62 12.65
C PHE A 498 -10.59 1.26 12.14
N GLY A 499 -10.71 0.58 10.98
CA GLY A 499 -11.98 0.07 10.47
C GLY A 499 -12.44 -1.23 11.13
N LEU A 500 -13.37 -1.93 10.48
CA LEU A 500 -13.95 -3.19 10.99
C LEU A 500 -12.99 -4.37 10.97
N GLU A 501 -11.88 -4.34 10.23
CA GLU A 501 -10.79 -5.35 10.32
C GLU A 501 -9.78 -5.04 11.44
N GLY A 502 -9.99 -3.95 12.17
CA GLY A 502 -9.15 -3.54 13.29
C GLY A 502 -9.99 -3.04 14.46
N LEU A 503 -9.62 -1.88 14.99
CA LEU A 503 -10.11 -1.42 16.30
C LEU A 503 -11.64 -1.24 16.35
N ALA A 504 -12.30 -0.76 15.30
CA ALA A 504 -13.76 -0.60 15.30
C ALA A 504 -14.49 -1.96 15.32
N GLY A 505 -13.97 -2.96 14.60
CA GLY A 505 -14.51 -4.32 14.63
C GLY A 505 -14.32 -4.98 16.00
N ILE A 506 -13.11 -4.87 16.55
CA ILE A 506 -12.79 -5.35 17.91
C ILE A 506 -13.71 -4.69 18.94
N LEU A 507 -13.98 -3.39 18.81
CA LEU A 507 -14.83 -2.65 19.73
C LEU A 507 -16.29 -3.14 19.72
N ILE A 508 -16.87 -3.41 18.54
CA ILE A 508 -18.22 -4.00 18.43
C ILE A 508 -18.27 -5.35 19.14
N LEU A 509 -17.24 -6.17 18.97
CA LEU A 509 -17.18 -7.49 19.60
C LEU A 509 -16.96 -7.41 21.12
N LEU A 510 -16.08 -6.51 21.58
CA LEU A 510 -15.82 -6.28 23.00
C LEU A 510 -17.03 -5.69 23.72
N ASN A 511 -17.78 -4.79 23.09
CA ASN A 511 -19.00 -4.21 23.66
C ASN A 511 -20.10 -5.26 23.91
N LYS A 512 -20.05 -6.40 23.20
CA LYS A 512 -20.93 -7.55 23.44
C LYS A 512 -20.41 -8.51 24.51
N SER A 513 -19.14 -8.39 24.89
CA SER A 513 -18.55 -9.12 26.01
C SER A 513 -18.64 -8.26 27.28
N SER A 514 -18.61 -8.88 28.47
CA SER A 514 -18.60 -8.16 29.76
C SER A 514 -17.25 -7.47 30.04
N CYS A 515 -16.70 -6.75 29.05
CA CYS A 515 -15.43 -6.01 29.13
C CYS A 515 -15.61 -4.72 29.95
N ASP A 516 -14.57 -4.30 30.65
CA ASP A 516 -14.56 -3.06 31.43
C ASP A 516 -14.84 -1.84 30.53
N GLU A 517 -15.83 -1.02 30.93
CA GLU A 517 -16.24 0.21 30.25
C GLU A 517 -15.06 1.18 30.07
N SER A 518 -14.10 1.19 31.02
CA SER A 518 -12.90 2.03 30.93
C SER A 518 -12.03 1.67 29.71
N ILE A 519 -11.98 0.40 29.31
CA ILE A 519 -11.26 -0.10 28.14
C ILE A 519 -12.00 0.23 26.85
N ILE A 520 -13.34 0.10 26.86
CA ILE A 520 -14.19 0.51 25.73
C ILE A 520 -14.00 2.01 25.46
N LEU A 521 -14.03 2.85 26.50
CA LEU A 521 -13.81 4.29 26.37
C LEU A 521 -12.40 4.62 25.87
N TYR A 522 -11.38 3.90 26.34
CA TYR A 522 -10.01 4.05 25.87
C TYR A 522 -9.88 3.77 24.37
N ALA A 523 -10.47 2.67 23.89
CA ALA A 523 -10.49 2.30 22.47
C ALA A 523 -11.22 3.35 21.61
N ILE A 524 -12.36 3.87 22.08
CA ILE A 524 -13.11 4.93 21.39
C ILE A 524 -12.28 6.21 21.27
N ASN A 525 -11.62 6.63 22.34
CA ASN A 525 -10.76 7.82 22.31
C ASN A 525 -9.61 7.63 21.30
N LYS A 526 -9.02 6.43 21.23
CA LYS A 526 -7.99 6.13 20.22
C LYS A 526 -8.53 6.21 18.79
N LEU A 527 -9.75 5.73 18.55
CA LEU A 527 -10.43 5.84 17.25
C LEU A 527 -10.66 7.31 16.86
N ILE A 528 -11.26 8.09 17.76
CA ILE A 528 -11.59 9.50 17.50
C ILE A 528 -10.33 10.34 17.28
N ASN A 529 -9.26 10.09 18.03
CA ASN A 529 -7.97 10.78 17.85
C ASN A 529 -7.28 10.48 16.51
N ASN A 530 -7.75 9.47 15.75
CA ASN A 530 -7.26 9.16 14.41
C ASN A 530 -8.13 9.74 13.28
N ILE A 531 -9.08 10.61 13.61
CA ILE A 531 -9.86 11.35 12.62
C ILE A 531 -9.05 12.57 12.16
N ILE A 532 -8.97 12.76 10.84
CA ILE A 532 -8.24 13.86 10.19
C ILE A 532 -9.17 14.66 9.27
N ASP A 533 -8.81 15.91 9.02
CA ASP A 533 -9.46 16.75 8.01
C ASP A 533 -8.95 16.39 6.61
N THR A 534 -9.87 16.17 5.68
CA THR A 534 -9.58 15.91 4.26
C THR A 534 -10.35 16.90 3.39
N LYS A 535 -10.08 16.90 2.08
CA LYS A 535 -10.84 17.69 1.10
C LYS A 535 -12.34 17.33 1.09
N ASN A 536 -12.69 16.11 1.50
CA ASN A 536 -14.06 15.62 1.52
C ASN A 536 -14.72 15.75 2.91
N GLY A 537 -14.01 16.29 3.90
CA GLY A 537 -14.47 16.37 5.29
C GLY A 537 -13.65 15.49 6.24
N LYS A 538 -14.18 15.27 7.46
CA LYS A 538 -13.53 14.47 8.50
C LYS A 538 -13.53 12.99 8.10
N MET A 539 -12.38 12.34 8.13
CA MET A 539 -12.25 10.92 7.79
C MET A 539 -11.24 10.20 8.69
N VAL A 540 -11.36 8.88 8.76
CA VAL A 540 -10.45 8.02 9.52
C VAL A 540 -9.14 7.80 8.75
N LYS A 541 -8.03 8.16 9.41
CA LYS A 541 -6.67 8.02 8.89
C LYS A 541 -6.28 6.54 8.75
N ILE A 542 -5.67 6.18 7.61
CA ILE A 542 -4.99 4.88 7.43
C ILE A 542 -3.48 5.04 7.55
N ASN A 543 -2.93 6.09 6.95
CA ASN A 543 -1.52 6.41 6.98
C ASN A 543 -1.33 7.93 7.01
N ASN A 544 -0.08 8.41 7.05
CA ASN A 544 0.22 9.83 7.23
C ASN A 544 -0.49 10.77 6.24
N ASN A 545 -0.81 10.31 5.03
CA ASN A 545 -1.35 11.15 3.97
C ASN A 545 -2.67 10.64 3.38
N THR A 546 -3.28 9.58 3.92
CA THR A 546 -4.51 8.99 3.36
C THR A 546 -5.54 8.61 4.42
N ALA A 547 -6.81 8.70 4.01
CA ALA A 547 -7.97 8.23 4.75
C ALA A 547 -8.77 7.23 3.90
N SER A 548 -9.55 6.36 4.55
CA SER A 548 -10.44 5.40 3.86
C SER A 548 -11.90 5.68 4.19
N PRO A 549 -12.81 5.60 3.20
CA PRO A 549 -14.24 5.65 3.44
C PRO A 549 -14.84 4.28 3.76
N TYR A 550 -14.08 3.18 3.67
CA TYR A 550 -14.63 1.82 3.63
C TYR A 550 -14.90 1.20 5.02
N LEU A 551 -15.73 0.15 5.04
CA LEU A 551 -16.04 -0.62 6.25
C LEU A 551 -14.79 -1.27 6.86
N SER A 552 -14.00 -1.97 6.05
CA SER A 552 -12.82 -2.71 6.48
C SER A 552 -11.78 -1.88 7.23
N SER A 553 -11.57 -0.64 6.79
CA SER A 553 -10.34 0.11 7.07
C SER A 553 -10.55 1.57 7.46
N GLY A 554 -11.78 2.07 7.42
CA GLY A 554 -12.02 3.51 7.39
C GLY A 554 -13.31 3.98 8.07
N SER A 555 -13.75 5.17 7.66
CA SER A 555 -14.82 5.93 8.30
C SER A 555 -16.14 5.17 8.40
N ALA A 556 -16.55 4.44 7.36
CA ALA A 556 -17.81 3.69 7.42
C ALA A 556 -17.79 2.63 8.53
N GLY A 557 -16.66 1.96 8.75
CA GLY A 557 -16.51 0.97 9.82
C GLY A 557 -16.59 1.60 11.22
N VAL A 558 -15.96 2.77 11.38
CA VAL A 558 -16.04 3.54 12.64
C VAL A 558 -17.46 4.03 12.91
N ILE A 559 -18.16 4.52 11.89
CA ILE A 559 -19.56 4.93 12.00
C ILE A 559 -20.43 3.76 12.48
N LYS A 560 -20.33 2.59 11.85
CA LYS A 560 -21.05 1.37 12.26
C LYS A 560 -20.76 1.01 13.73
N ALA A 561 -19.52 1.13 14.17
CA ALA A 561 -19.16 0.85 15.56
C ALA A 561 -19.77 1.86 16.54
N LEU A 562 -19.66 3.16 16.26
CA LEU A 562 -20.21 4.20 17.14
C LEU A 562 -21.75 4.15 17.23
N LEU A 563 -22.43 3.85 16.11
CA LEU A 563 -23.87 3.59 16.08
C LEU A 563 -24.26 2.39 16.95
N ASN A 564 -23.49 1.30 16.91
CA ASN A 564 -23.75 0.10 17.69
C ASN A 564 -23.53 0.29 19.20
N ILE A 565 -22.67 1.23 19.59
CA ILE A 565 -22.31 1.48 20.99
C ILE A 565 -23.28 2.48 21.62
N ASN A 566 -23.30 3.73 21.11
CA ASN A 566 -24.17 4.79 21.63
C ASN A 566 -24.26 5.96 20.64
N TYR A 567 -25.29 5.94 19.79
CA TYR A 567 -25.53 7.02 18.82
C TYR A 567 -25.64 8.40 19.50
N GLN A 568 -26.44 8.53 20.56
CA GLN A 568 -26.71 9.84 21.19
C GLN A 568 -25.42 10.52 21.67
N LYS A 569 -24.52 9.74 22.27
CA LYS A 569 -23.23 10.25 22.77
C LYS A 569 -22.28 10.67 21.65
N TYR A 570 -22.30 9.98 20.51
CA TYR A 570 -21.34 10.17 19.42
C TYR A 570 -21.94 10.79 18.15
N GLN A 571 -23.15 11.34 18.23
CA GLN A 571 -23.90 11.87 17.08
C GLN A 571 -23.05 12.83 16.24
N LYS A 572 -22.40 13.81 16.87
CA LYS A 572 -21.57 14.80 16.16
C LYS A 572 -20.46 14.15 15.34
N VAL A 573 -19.74 13.19 15.93
CA VAL A 573 -18.64 12.48 15.25
C VAL A 573 -19.17 11.62 14.10
N ILE A 574 -20.32 10.96 14.31
CA ILE A 574 -20.99 10.16 13.28
C ILE A 574 -21.38 11.04 12.09
N GLU A 575 -21.98 12.21 12.31
CA GLU A 575 -22.38 13.13 11.24
C GLU A 575 -21.16 13.71 10.50
N GLU A 576 -20.12 14.12 11.23
CA GLU A 576 -18.87 14.62 10.64
C GLU A 576 -18.20 13.57 9.73
N LEU A 577 -18.10 12.31 10.18
CA LEU A 577 -17.57 11.21 9.38
C LEU A 577 -18.48 10.83 8.21
N SER A 578 -19.80 10.94 8.40
CA SER A 578 -20.79 10.62 7.36
C SER A 578 -20.69 11.59 6.19
N ASN A 579 -20.54 12.89 6.47
CA ASN A 579 -20.24 13.91 5.46
C ASN A 579 -18.90 13.64 4.75
N GLY A 580 -17.92 13.08 5.47
CA GLY A 580 -16.63 12.66 4.90
C GLY A 580 -16.70 11.55 3.84
N ILE A 581 -17.77 10.76 3.83
CA ILE A 581 -17.93 9.59 2.94
C ILE A 581 -19.04 9.75 1.88
N THR A 582 -19.68 10.93 1.80
CA THR A 582 -20.67 11.23 0.75
C THR A 582 -20.00 11.53 -0.58
N ALA A 583 -19.65 10.48 -1.32
CA ALA A 583 -19.19 10.57 -2.70
C ALA A 583 -20.15 9.84 -3.65
N SER A 584 -20.31 10.35 -4.88
CA SER A 584 -21.17 9.71 -5.90
C SER A 584 -20.58 8.40 -6.44
N PHE A 585 -19.26 8.19 -6.29
CA PHE A 585 -18.57 7.01 -6.78
C PHE A 585 -17.38 6.64 -5.88
N ALA A 586 -17.13 5.35 -5.72
CA ALA A 586 -15.94 4.83 -5.05
C ALA A 586 -15.31 3.69 -5.86
N GLN A 587 -14.03 3.40 -5.59
CA GLN A 587 -13.21 2.49 -6.40
C GLN A 587 -13.80 1.07 -6.60
N ARG A 588 -14.53 0.53 -5.62
CA ARG A 588 -15.01 -0.86 -5.66
C ARG A 588 -16.51 -0.90 -5.44
N PRO A 589 -17.23 -1.86 -6.04
CA PRO A 589 -18.68 -1.96 -5.88
C PRO A 589 -19.12 -2.76 -4.64
N ASN A 590 -18.27 -3.62 -4.08
CA ASN A 590 -18.66 -4.59 -3.05
C ASN A 590 -18.97 -3.98 -1.67
N TYR A 591 -19.51 -4.82 -0.78
CA TYR A 591 -19.90 -4.41 0.57
C TYR A 591 -18.68 -4.02 1.42
N TRP A 592 -17.70 -4.92 1.58
CA TRP A 592 -16.64 -4.75 2.58
C TRP A 592 -15.64 -3.63 2.29
N ASN A 593 -15.33 -3.38 1.01
CA ASN A 593 -14.28 -2.45 0.57
C ASN A 593 -14.80 -1.47 -0.50
N GLY A 594 -16.10 -1.21 -0.57
CA GLY A 594 -16.71 -0.52 -1.71
C GLY A 594 -17.97 0.28 -1.43
N MET A 595 -18.60 0.68 -2.53
CA MET A 595 -19.78 1.56 -2.58
C MET A 595 -20.96 1.01 -1.80
N LEU A 596 -21.20 -0.30 -1.81
CA LEU A 596 -22.31 -0.89 -1.06
C LEU A 596 -22.15 -0.75 0.46
N GLY A 597 -20.94 -0.90 1.01
CA GLY A 597 -20.72 -0.71 2.45
C GLY A 597 -20.87 0.74 2.89
N ILE A 598 -20.46 1.68 2.03
CA ILE A 598 -20.68 3.12 2.23
C ILE A 598 -22.19 3.41 2.21
N ALA A 599 -22.89 2.93 1.18
CA ALA A 599 -24.34 3.09 1.01
C ALA A 599 -25.11 2.54 2.22
N ASP A 600 -24.80 1.32 2.66
CA ASP A 600 -25.43 0.69 3.82
C ASP A 600 -25.16 1.44 5.13
N THR A 601 -23.97 2.00 5.29
CA THR A 601 -23.63 2.83 6.45
C THR A 601 -24.42 4.15 6.44
N LEU A 602 -24.54 4.80 5.28
CA LEU A 602 -25.33 6.02 5.13
C LEU A 602 -26.84 5.76 5.35
N LEU A 603 -27.34 4.56 5.05
CA LEU A 603 -28.71 4.15 5.39
C LEU A 603 -28.92 4.04 6.90
N ASP A 604 -27.99 3.42 7.65
CA ASP A 604 -28.08 3.39 9.11
C ASP A 604 -28.11 4.81 9.71
N VAL A 605 -27.25 5.70 9.20
CA VAL A 605 -27.21 7.09 9.66
C VAL A 605 -28.51 7.82 9.30
N TYR A 606 -29.06 7.58 8.11
CA TYR A 606 -30.37 8.12 7.73
C TYR A 606 -31.49 7.63 8.65
N ALA A 607 -31.48 6.36 9.06
CA ALA A 607 -32.50 5.78 9.93
C ALA A 607 -32.60 6.51 11.29
N VAL A 608 -31.49 7.10 11.78
CA VAL A 608 -31.44 7.82 13.06
C VAL A 608 -31.47 9.35 12.93
N THR A 609 -31.03 9.90 11.79
CA THR A 609 -30.96 11.36 11.57
C THR A 609 -32.10 11.92 10.71
N HIS A 610 -32.73 11.08 9.88
CA HIS A 610 -33.67 11.46 8.81
C HIS A 610 -33.12 12.50 7.81
N ASN A 611 -31.80 12.65 7.70
CA ASN A 611 -31.19 13.58 6.75
C ASN A 611 -31.24 13.02 5.32
N LYS A 612 -32.08 13.65 4.47
CA LYS A 612 -32.31 13.23 3.08
C LYS A 612 -31.05 13.29 2.19
N ASN A 613 -30.01 14.02 2.57
CA ASN A 613 -28.78 14.05 1.77
C ASN A 613 -28.13 12.67 1.69
N TYR A 614 -28.09 11.92 2.80
CA TYR A 614 -27.51 10.57 2.84
C TYR A 614 -28.23 9.61 1.90
N ILE A 615 -29.55 9.72 1.79
CA ILE A 615 -30.34 8.86 0.89
C ILE A 615 -30.06 9.12 -0.58
N ASN A 616 -29.81 10.37 -0.96
CA ASN A 616 -29.50 10.74 -2.35
C ASN A 616 -28.15 10.16 -2.79
N PHE A 617 -27.14 10.20 -1.91
CA PHE A 617 -25.85 9.56 -2.16
C PHE A 617 -25.97 8.03 -2.21
N THR A 618 -26.70 7.42 -1.28
CA THR A 618 -26.95 5.98 -1.28
C THR A 618 -27.57 5.49 -2.59
N LYS A 619 -28.62 6.17 -3.08
CA LYS A 619 -29.26 5.81 -4.36
C LYS A 619 -28.26 5.80 -5.52
N THR A 620 -27.39 6.80 -5.57
CA THR A 620 -26.34 6.93 -6.58
C THR A 620 -25.32 5.79 -6.48
N LEU A 621 -24.83 5.50 -5.27
CA LEU A 621 -23.88 4.41 -5.01
C LEU A 621 -24.44 3.04 -5.35
N ILE A 622 -25.72 2.78 -5.05
CA ILE A 622 -26.41 1.53 -5.40
C ILE A 622 -26.53 1.39 -6.93
N ILE A 623 -26.96 2.43 -7.64
CA ILE A 623 -27.03 2.39 -9.12
C ILE A 623 -25.64 2.15 -9.73
N ASN A 624 -24.60 2.85 -9.26
CA ASN A 624 -23.25 2.64 -9.76
C ASN A 624 -22.74 1.22 -9.48
N SER A 625 -23.11 0.64 -8.33
CA SER A 625 -22.80 -0.75 -8.00
C SER A 625 -23.54 -1.73 -8.90
N SER A 626 -24.77 -1.43 -9.32
CA SER A 626 -25.58 -2.34 -10.12
C SER A 626 -24.98 -2.67 -11.49
N TYR A 627 -24.17 -1.77 -12.06
CA TYR A 627 -23.46 -2.03 -13.33
C TYR A 627 -22.45 -3.17 -13.22
N TYR A 628 -22.06 -3.56 -12.00
CA TYR A 628 -21.12 -4.65 -11.75
C TYR A 628 -21.80 -6.01 -11.50
N LEU A 629 -23.13 -6.12 -11.54
CA LEU A 629 -23.87 -7.35 -11.20
C LEU A 629 -23.57 -8.54 -12.12
N ASP A 630 -23.24 -8.28 -13.37
CA ASP A 630 -22.83 -9.32 -14.34
C ASP A 630 -21.32 -9.60 -14.31
N SER A 631 -20.61 -8.98 -13.37
CA SER A 631 -19.17 -9.16 -13.15
C SER A 631 -18.90 -10.00 -11.91
N LYS A 632 -17.69 -10.56 -11.80
CA LYS A 632 -17.23 -11.25 -10.58
C LYS A 632 -16.87 -10.29 -9.43
N ARG A 633 -17.05 -8.97 -9.59
CA ARG A 633 -16.63 -7.95 -8.61
C ARG A 633 -17.65 -7.67 -7.52
N LEU A 634 -18.89 -8.13 -7.70
CA LEU A 634 -20.01 -7.86 -6.82
C LEU A 634 -20.83 -9.13 -6.60
N SER A 635 -21.07 -9.49 -5.35
CA SER A 635 -22.00 -10.57 -5.03
C SER A 635 -23.44 -10.06 -5.21
N LYS A 636 -24.28 -10.86 -5.88
CA LYS A 636 -25.71 -10.55 -6.00
C LYS A 636 -26.39 -10.47 -4.63
N ASN A 637 -25.98 -11.33 -3.69
CA ASN A 637 -26.54 -11.36 -2.33
C ASN A 637 -26.19 -10.08 -1.55
N GLU A 638 -24.93 -9.64 -1.62
CA GLU A 638 -24.50 -8.36 -1.00
C GLU A 638 -25.32 -7.19 -1.55
N PHE A 639 -25.53 -7.16 -2.86
CA PHE A 639 -26.31 -6.10 -3.51
C PHE A 639 -27.78 -6.11 -3.06
N ILE A 640 -28.43 -7.27 -3.07
CA ILE A 640 -29.83 -7.41 -2.67
C ILE A 640 -30.03 -7.01 -1.22
N GLN A 641 -29.14 -7.40 -0.32
CA GLN A 641 -29.21 -7.03 1.09
C GLN A 641 -29.27 -5.51 1.28
N VAL A 642 -28.34 -4.77 0.66
CA VAL A 642 -28.29 -3.31 0.77
C VAL A 642 -29.44 -2.64 0.01
N PHE A 643 -29.88 -3.21 -1.11
CA PHE A 643 -31.03 -2.72 -1.86
C PHE A 643 -32.34 -2.85 -1.06
N ASN A 644 -32.56 -3.99 -0.40
CA ASN A 644 -33.72 -4.21 0.47
C ASN A 644 -33.71 -3.28 1.67
N HIS A 645 -32.53 -2.97 2.23
CA HIS A 645 -32.39 -1.98 3.29
C HIS A 645 -32.82 -0.59 2.83
N LEU A 646 -32.42 -0.17 1.61
CA LEU A 646 -32.91 1.07 1.00
C LEU A 646 -34.45 1.04 0.84
N ASP A 647 -35.00 -0.02 0.26
CA ASP A 647 -36.44 -0.14 -0.02
C ASP A 647 -37.27 -0.07 1.26
N TYR A 648 -36.83 -0.77 2.32
CA TYR A 648 -37.45 -0.77 3.64
C TYR A 648 -37.53 0.64 4.26
N LEU A 649 -36.43 1.39 4.23
CA LEU A 649 -36.36 2.73 4.84
C LEU A 649 -37.11 3.81 4.05
N THR A 650 -37.42 3.54 2.79
CA THR A 650 -37.95 4.56 1.89
C THR A 650 -39.39 4.33 1.47
N ASN A 651 -39.98 3.15 1.73
CA ASN A 651 -41.36 2.80 1.39
C ASN A 651 -41.74 3.28 -0.02
N ILE A 652 -40.82 3.13 -1.00
CA ILE A 652 -40.98 3.87 -2.25
C ILE A 652 -42.13 3.27 -3.05
N ASP A 653 -43.16 4.11 -3.24
CA ASP A 653 -44.09 3.98 -4.34
C ASP A 653 -43.34 4.37 -5.63
N TRP A 654 -42.96 3.34 -6.38
CA TRP A 654 -42.15 3.45 -7.60
C TRP A 654 -43.01 3.64 -8.86
N SER A 655 -44.28 4.02 -8.69
CA SER A 655 -45.25 4.22 -9.77
C SER A 655 -44.94 5.43 -10.66
#